data_AF-A0A151I0R2-F1
#
_entry.id   AF-A0A151I0R2-F1
#
_cell.length_a   1.000
_cell.length_b   1.000
_cell.length_c   1.000
_cell.angle_alpha   90.00
_cell.angle_beta   90.00
_cell.angle_gamma   90.00
#
_symmetry.space_group_name_H-M   'P 1'
#
loop_
_entity.id
_entity.type
_entity.pdbx_description
1 polymer ?
#
loop_
_entity_poly.entity_id
_entity_poly.type
_entity_poly.pdbx_seq_one_letter_code
_entity_poly.pdbx_strand_id
1 'polypeptide(L)'
;MYVYIAKGSSFGGFSETLGMTSEARSSRTRNTDFSIARLLAEELPSADVDARKQCESSECDSRRGTKAGERTLEGVDEPEKCETSYVPIVVERQRSGDHVGESTTRWTDLTWLQYTRYRPPRLPRRSLTERRIKRQAGDHPRIPFSSSQLQILEEKYKKGAYLSRTDVVEMSTTLRLPQNKQNVVEPMQVDAPTEDNDNAEEEPYIVENPTLDLEVYANSYTGLAKLHRLVYIADHCPSLRIEALKMAITYVMTTYNVGLYIMLHKKLVEAMGYTPGLPDIATQSTSQDMPTMDQTWVETRSKKAALKLEKFDTDLKNYKSNSIKESIRRGHDDLGDHYLNCGDLVHALKCYSRARDYCTSGKHVVNMCLNVIKVSVYLQNWSHVLSYVTKAESTPDFPELHGKDNNQAIVTKLKVAAGLAELATRKYKMAAKHFLQASLDHCDCPELLSPGNVALYGGLCALATFDRHELQKQVIFSSSFKLFLELEPQLRDIIFKFYESKYASCLKLLDEIKDNILLDMYIAPHVNLLYTQIRNRALIQYFSPYLSADMRRMATAFNRTVSELEDELMQLILDGQIQARIDSHNKILYAKDVDQRSTTFEKSMSVGKDYQRRTRMLILRAAMLKQHIHVKSPQRDSTQGGEMSVAPGNGTLAVKN
;
A
#
# COMPACT_ATOMS: atom_id res chain seq x y z
N MET A 1 -22.14 67.33 -20.65
CA MET A 1 -23.53 67.70 -20.98
C MET A 1 -24.37 66.42 -20.84
N TYR A 2 -25.20 66.33 -19.78
CA TYR A 2 -26.58 65.79 -19.74
C TYR A 2 -26.97 64.66 -20.73
N VAL A 3 -27.69 63.57 -20.40
CA VAL A 3 -28.76 63.30 -19.42
C VAL A 3 -28.93 61.77 -19.29
N TYR A 4 -29.43 61.31 -18.13
CA TYR A 4 -30.29 60.15 -17.93
C TYR A 4 -31.42 60.01 -18.98
N ILE A 5 -32.03 58.82 -19.12
CA ILE A 5 -33.49 58.63 -19.09
C ILE A 5 -33.81 57.14 -18.86
N ALA A 6 -34.63 56.91 -17.85
CA ALA A 6 -35.27 55.65 -17.50
C ALA A 6 -36.60 55.48 -18.26
N LYS A 7 -37.09 54.24 -18.36
CA LYS A 7 -38.53 53.94 -18.34
C LYS A 7 -38.77 52.61 -17.63
N GLY A 8 -39.45 52.70 -16.49
CA GLY A 8 -40.14 51.59 -15.86
C GLY A 8 -41.65 51.68 -16.11
N SER A 9 -42.33 50.57 -15.82
CA SER A 9 -43.71 50.50 -15.35
C SER A 9 -43.98 49.02 -15.00
N SER A 10 -44.67 48.56 -13.95
CA SER A 10 -45.07 48.99 -12.60
C SER A 10 -46.38 48.24 -12.28
N PHE A 11 -46.60 47.94 -11.00
CA PHE A 11 -47.83 47.42 -10.34
C PHE A 11 -48.10 45.92 -10.44
N GLY A 12 -48.37 45.19 -9.35
CA GLY A 12 -48.62 45.48 -7.92
C GLY A 12 -49.21 44.20 -7.29
N GLY A 13 -49.20 43.92 -5.99
CA GLY A 13 -48.76 44.65 -4.82
C GLY A 13 -48.72 43.75 -3.56
N PHE A 14 -48.04 44.29 -2.55
CA PHE A 14 -48.13 44.13 -1.09
C PHE A 14 -49.00 43.03 -0.44
N SER A 15 -48.40 42.28 0.48
CA SER A 15 -48.63 42.47 1.93
C SER A 15 -47.46 41.95 2.77
N GLU A 16 -47.06 42.77 3.73
CA GLU A 16 -45.97 42.60 4.70
C GLU A 16 -46.34 41.71 5.89
N THR A 17 -45.33 41.14 6.55
CA THR A 17 -45.09 41.12 8.01
C THR A 17 -43.75 40.40 8.26
N LEU A 18 -42.64 41.15 8.35
CA LEU A 18 -41.98 41.63 9.57
C LEU A 18 -41.42 40.51 10.49
N GLY A 19 -40.09 40.48 10.64
CA GLY A 19 -39.42 39.63 11.64
C GLY A 19 -37.94 39.37 11.37
N MET A 20 -37.12 40.42 11.42
CA MET A 20 -35.65 40.35 11.53
C MET A 20 -35.23 39.48 12.73
N THR A 21 -34.15 38.71 12.68
CA THR A 21 -32.82 39.23 13.04
C THR A 21 -31.72 38.22 12.66
N SER A 22 -30.61 38.82 12.26
CA SER A 22 -29.29 38.25 12.02
C SER A 22 -28.69 37.51 13.21
N GLU A 23 -28.01 36.39 12.96
CA GLU A 23 -26.73 36.14 13.62
C GLU A 23 -25.85 35.18 12.80
N ALA A 24 -24.79 35.76 12.25
CA ALA A 24 -23.68 35.06 11.65
C ALA A 24 -22.89 34.34 12.76
N ARG A 25 -22.75 33.00 12.66
CA ARG A 25 -21.76 32.26 13.45
C ARG A 25 -20.60 31.85 12.57
N SER A 26 -19.53 32.63 12.69
CA SER A 26 -18.18 32.29 12.27
C SER A 26 -17.76 30.94 12.87
N SER A 27 -17.28 30.04 12.02
CA SER A 27 -16.57 28.84 12.41
C SER A 27 -15.25 29.21 13.07
N ARG A 28 -15.18 29.15 14.41
CA ARG A 28 -13.94 29.19 15.16
C ARG A 28 -13.14 27.93 14.90
N THR A 29 -12.05 28.06 14.16
CA THR A 29 -10.92 27.14 14.17
C THR A 29 -10.33 27.10 15.59
N ARG A 30 -10.42 25.94 16.26
CA ARG A 30 -9.68 25.71 17.51
C ARG A 30 -8.22 25.45 17.15
N ASN A 31 -7.40 26.51 17.14
CA ASN A 31 -5.96 26.38 17.31
C ASN A 31 -5.68 26.09 18.79
N THR A 32 -5.01 24.97 19.06
CA THR A 32 -4.46 24.65 20.37
C THR A 32 -3.13 25.39 20.55
N ASP A 33 -3.17 26.55 21.19
CA ASP A 33 -1.97 27.32 21.56
C ASP A 33 -1.31 26.71 22.80
N PHE A 34 -0.30 25.86 22.58
CA PHE A 34 0.72 25.54 23.58
C PHE A 34 1.83 26.60 23.50
N SER A 35 1.69 27.67 24.27
CA SER A 35 2.74 28.67 24.40
C SER A 35 3.48 28.49 25.73
N ILE A 36 4.77 28.15 25.65
CA ILE A 36 5.67 27.89 26.79
C ILE A 36 5.77 29.11 27.74
N ALA A 37 5.45 30.31 27.25
CA ALA A 37 5.41 31.54 28.04
C ALA A 37 4.33 31.54 29.15
N ARG A 38 3.31 30.68 29.08
CA ARG A 38 2.24 30.61 30.10
C ARG A 38 2.49 29.54 31.17
N LEU A 39 3.44 28.63 30.95
CA LEU A 39 3.87 27.61 31.93
C LEU A 39 4.95 28.11 32.89
N LEU A 40 5.54 29.27 32.61
CA LEU A 40 6.61 29.87 33.42
C LEU A 40 6.15 31.08 34.25
N ALA A 41 4.86 31.41 34.21
CA ALA A 41 4.27 32.51 34.95
C ALA A 41 3.18 31.98 35.91
N GLU A 42 3.61 31.37 37.01
CA GLU A 42 2.78 31.24 38.21
C GLU A 42 3.46 32.02 39.34
N GLU A 43 3.07 33.29 39.50
CA GLU A 43 3.14 33.97 40.78
C GLU A 43 1.83 33.66 41.54
N LEU A 44 1.97 33.21 42.78
CA LEU A 44 0.90 32.96 43.74
C LEU A 44 0.11 34.24 44.04
N PRO A 45 -1.23 34.18 44.22
CA PRO A 45 -1.94 35.20 44.99
C PRO A 45 -2.26 34.70 46.40
N SER A 46 -1.98 35.60 47.34
CA SER A 46 -2.27 35.60 48.77
C SER A 46 -3.77 35.67 49.10
N ALA A 47 -4.08 35.26 50.32
CA ALA A 47 -5.39 35.32 50.96
C ALA A 47 -5.88 36.76 51.26
N ASP A 48 -7.20 36.97 51.15
CA ASP A 48 -8.06 37.78 52.05
C ASP A 48 -9.53 37.49 51.63
N VAL A 49 -10.37 36.86 52.48
CA VAL A 49 -11.22 37.42 53.54
C VAL A 49 -12.45 38.19 53.03
N ASP A 50 -13.61 37.60 53.38
CA ASP A 50 -14.92 38.19 53.74
C ASP A 50 -16.17 38.12 52.84
N ALA A 51 -17.22 37.64 53.51
CA ALA A 51 -18.63 38.06 53.50
C ALA A 51 -19.69 37.35 52.62
N ARG A 52 -20.39 36.43 53.31
CA ARG A 52 -21.84 36.46 53.67
C ARG A 52 -22.95 36.22 52.62
N LYS A 53 -23.83 35.27 53.02
CA LYS A 53 -25.32 35.23 52.92
C LYS A 53 -25.92 34.98 51.53
N GLN A 54 -27.04 34.29 51.33
CA GLN A 54 -27.99 33.51 52.14
C GLN A 54 -28.96 32.86 51.12
N CYS A 55 -29.33 31.60 51.34
CA CYS A 55 -30.70 31.06 51.25
C CYS A 55 -31.47 30.93 49.92
N GLU A 56 -32.27 29.85 49.94
CA GLU A 56 -33.52 29.48 49.22
C GLU A 56 -33.35 28.17 48.43
N SER A 57 -33.67 27.00 49.02
CA SER A 57 -35.00 26.33 49.08
C SER A 57 -35.50 25.91 47.69
N SER A 58 -36.03 24.72 47.40
CA SER A 58 -36.65 23.66 48.19
C SER A 58 -36.84 22.40 47.31
N GLU A 59 -36.73 21.23 47.94
CA GLU A 59 -37.54 20.00 47.81
C GLU A 59 -38.09 19.51 46.45
N CYS A 60 -37.86 18.22 46.13
CA CYS A 60 -38.91 17.21 46.32
C CYS A 60 -38.44 15.75 46.14
N ASP A 61 -38.91 14.93 47.08
CA ASP A 61 -39.35 13.53 47.02
C ASP A 61 -38.41 12.30 47.06
N SER A 62 -38.25 11.80 48.30
CA SER A 62 -38.84 10.55 48.83
C SER A 62 -38.54 9.18 48.17
N ARG A 63 -37.82 8.30 48.90
CA ARG A 63 -38.42 7.14 49.64
C ARG A 63 -37.40 6.27 50.41
N ARG A 64 -37.56 6.31 51.74
CA ARG A 64 -37.41 5.29 52.83
C ARG A 64 -36.51 4.05 52.64
N GLY A 65 -35.67 3.84 53.67
CA GLY A 65 -35.21 2.54 54.16
C GLY A 65 -34.43 2.67 55.48
N THR A 66 -35.08 2.31 56.59
CA THR A 66 -34.73 2.48 58.01
C THR A 66 -33.70 1.51 58.62
N LYS A 67 -33.15 1.94 59.78
CA LYS A 67 -32.52 1.23 60.93
C LYS A 67 -30.98 1.32 60.98
N ALA A 68 -30.37 2.15 61.85
CA ALA A 68 -30.31 2.17 63.33
C ALA A 68 -29.26 1.21 63.92
N GLY A 69 -28.24 1.79 64.56
CA GLY A 69 -27.21 1.15 65.38
C GLY A 69 -26.28 2.22 65.94
N GLU A 70 -26.20 2.29 67.27
CA GLU A 70 -25.92 3.45 68.12
C GLU A 70 -24.54 3.32 68.81
N ARG A 71 -24.03 4.46 69.35
CA ARG A 71 -23.01 4.67 70.43
C ARG A 71 -21.52 4.80 70.04
N THR A 72 -20.91 6.01 70.12
CA THR A 72 -20.38 6.81 71.29
C THR A 72 -19.15 6.18 71.95
N LEU A 73 -18.09 6.87 72.42
CA LEU A 73 -17.49 8.21 72.33
C LEU A 73 -16.21 8.15 73.24
N GLU A 74 -15.31 9.13 73.12
CA GLU A 74 -14.20 9.51 74.03
C GLU A 74 -12.93 8.62 74.03
N GLY A 75 -11.69 9.12 74.05
CA GLY A 75 -11.18 10.50 74.17
C GLY A 75 -9.77 10.50 74.83
N VAL A 76 -8.79 11.05 74.10
CA VAL A 76 -7.65 11.91 74.54
C VAL A 76 -6.62 11.40 75.58
N ASP A 77 -5.32 11.35 75.21
CA ASP A 77 -4.25 12.19 75.80
C ASP A 77 -2.84 11.89 75.21
N GLU A 78 -2.19 12.97 74.75
CA GLU A 78 -0.74 13.19 74.53
C GLU A 78 -0.18 13.85 75.81
N PRO A 79 1.14 13.81 76.15
CA PRO A 79 2.07 14.79 75.56
C PRO A 79 3.61 14.47 75.54
N GLU A 80 4.30 15.26 74.69
CA GLU A 80 5.60 15.98 74.87
C GLU A 80 7.01 15.38 74.54
N LYS A 81 7.61 15.99 73.48
CA LYS A 81 8.90 16.72 73.34
C LYS A 81 10.28 16.14 73.75
N CYS A 82 11.26 16.31 72.85
CA CYS A 82 12.55 16.98 73.15
C CYS A 82 13.24 17.56 71.88
N GLU A 83 13.99 18.66 72.07
CA GLU A 83 14.51 19.63 71.08
C GLU A 83 16.03 19.54 70.80
N THR A 84 16.48 20.43 69.86
CA THR A 84 17.79 21.11 69.65
C THR A 84 18.57 20.66 68.40
N SER A 85 19.27 21.50 67.60
CA SER A 85 19.44 22.96 67.40
C SER A 85 20.39 23.20 66.17
N TYR A 86 20.67 24.47 65.81
CA TYR A 86 21.63 25.05 64.79
C TYR A 86 21.00 25.61 63.49
N VAL A 87 20.58 26.90 63.40
CA VAL A 87 21.29 28.23 63.27
C VAL A 87 21.64 28.61 61.81
N PRO A 88 21.07 29.71 61.25
CA PRO A 88 21.56 30.37 60.03
C PRO A 88 22.34 31.65 60.37
N ILE A 89 23.47 31.87 59.68
CA ILE A 89 24.29 33.08 59.76
C ILE A 89 24.11 33.90 58.48
N VAL A 90 23.81 35.19 58.65
CA VAL A 90 23.89 36.30 57.69
C VAL A 90 25.06 37.19 58.11
N VAL A 91 25.76 37.85 57.16
CA VAL A 91 26.38 39.22 57.23
C VAL A 91 27.33 39.43 56.02
N GLU A 92 26.97 40.34 55.10
CA GLU A 92 27.66 41.59 54.63
C GLU A 92 28.97 41.43 53.80
N ARG A 93 29.45 42.31 52.92
CA ARG A 93 29.11 43.65 52.36
C ARG A 93 30.08 43.90 51.17
N GLN A 94 29.71 44.81 50.25
CA GLN A 94 30.41 46.07 49.88
C GLN A 94 30.37 46.42 48.37
N ARG A 95 30.03 47.70 48.15
CA ARG A 95 29.83 48.43 46.88
C ARG A 95 31.11 49.15 46.43
N SER A 96 31.19 49.38 45.11
CA SER A 96 31.71 50.59 44.43
C SER A 96 31.28 50.47 42.96
N GLY A 97 30.76 51.43 42.21
CA GLY A 97 30.66 52.89 42.31
C GLY A 97 30.74 53.45 40.89
N ASP A 98 29.71 54.22 40.51
CA ASP A 98 29.66 55.29 39.50
C ASP A 98 29.31 55.08 38.00
N HIS A 99 28.49 56.05 37.57
CA HIS A 99 27.77 56.28 36.31
C HIS A 99 28.64 56.87 35.17
N VAL A 100 28.18 56.70 33.92
CA VAL A 100 27.65 57.74 33.00
C VAL A 100 27.88 57.34 31.52
N GLY A 101 26.80 57.41 30.72
CA GLY A 101 26.84 58.05 29.39
C GLY A 101 26.98 57.20 28.12
N GLU A 102 25.82 56.89 27.52
CA GLU A 102 25.51 56.85 26.07
C GLU A 102 26.58 56.47 25.04
N SER A 103 26.27 55.43 24.24
CA SER A 103 25.96 55.60 22.82
C SER A 103 25.38 54.32 22.22
N THR A 104 24.29 54.53 21.50
CA THR A 104 23.46 53.60 20.75
C THR A 104 24.21 52.82 19.67
N THR A 105 24.00 51.50 19.62
CA THR A 105 23.86 50.80 18.34
C THR A 105 22.81 49.70 18.50
N ARG A 106 21.64 49.95 17.91
CA ARG A 106 20.57 48.95 17.76
C ARG A 106 21.03 47.89 16.77
N TRP A 107 21.02 46.64 17.24
CA TRP A 107 20.40 45.45 16.64
C TRP A 107 20.62 45.23 15.14
N THR A 108 21.14 44.04 14.78
CA THR A 108 20.42 43.08 13.91
C THR A 108 21.20 41.78 13.67
N ASP A 109 20.48 40.67 13.80
CA ASP A 109 20.51 39.49 12.93
C ASP A 109 21.58 38.40 13.09
N LEU A 110 21.41 37.56 14.12
CA LEU A 110 21.84 36.15 14.08
C LEU A 110 20.67 35.25 13.64
N THR A 111 20.29 35.38 12.37
CA THR A 111 19.17 34.65 11.73
C THR A 111 19.43 33.15 11.53
N TRP A 112 20.64 32.65 11.79
CA TRP A 112 20.97 31.22 11.64
C TRP A 112 20.63 30.36 12.87
N LEU A 113 20.21 30.97 13.99
CA LEU A 113 19.85 30.24 15.20
C LEU A 113 18.39 29.73 15.23
N GLN A 114 17.57 30.00 14.20
CA GLN A 114 16.13 29.67 14.20
C GLN A 114 15.67 28.57 13.21
N TYR A 115 16.57 27.86 12.53
CA TYR A 115 16.17 26.79 11.61
C TYR A 115 16.62 25.40 12.05
N THR A 116 15.87 24.79 12.97
CA THR A 116 15.88 23.33 13.18
C THR A 116 14.59 22.72 12.63
N ARG A 117 14.46 22.62 11.30
CA ARG A 117 13.52 21.69 10.65
C ARG A 117 13.79 21.56 9.15
N TYR A 118 14.91 20.92 8.79
CA TYR A 118 15.07 20.33 7.46
C TYR A 118 14.77 18.82 7.54
N ARG A 119 13.70 18.40 6.86
CA ARG A 119 13.24 17.00 6.78
C ARG A 119 13.43 16.55 5.33
N PRO A 120 14.55 15.91 4.96
CA PRO A 120 14.76 15.50 3.58
C PRO A 120 13.73 14.44 3.16
N PRO A 121 13.30 14.42 1.88
CA PRO A 121 12.37 13.41 1.39
C PRO A 121 13.00 12.02 1.54
N ARG A 122 12.22 11.05 2.01
CA ARG A 122 12.68 9.66 2.18
C ARG A 122 12.91 9.05 0.79
N LEU A 123 14.17 8.89 0.41
CA LEU A 123 14.55 7.99 -0.67
C LEU A 123 14.31 6.54 -0.21
N PRO A 124 13.65 5.69 -1.01
CA PRO A 124 13.47 4.29 -0.66
C PRO A 124 14.85 3.62 -0.55
N ARG A 125 15.19 3.16 0.65
CA ARG A 125 16.38 2.34 0.87
C ARG A 125 16.02 0.91 0.50
N ARG A 126 16.61 0.37 -0.58
CA ARG A 126 16.68 -1.09 -0.79
C ARG A 126 17.36 -1.70 0.44
N SER A 127 16.70 -2.62 1.12
CA SER A 127 17.36 -3.48 2.11
C SER A 127 18.26 -4.45 1.35
N LEU A 128 19.58 -4.27 1.47
CA LEU A 128 20.54 -5.30 1.10
C LEU A 128 20.51 -6.40 2.16
N THR A 129 19.46 -7.22 2.11
CA THR A 129 19.53 -8.62 2.52
C THR A 129 20.03 -9.37 1.29
N GLU A 130 21.35 -9.55 1.18
CA GLU A 130 21.94 -10.42 0.16
C GLU A 130 21.42 -11.85 0.35
N ARG A 131 20.33 -12.21 -0.33
CA ARG A 131 20.08 -13.61 -0.68
C ARG A 131 21.08 -13.97 -1.77
N ARG A 132 21.99 -14.91 -1.47
CA ARG A 132 22.90 -15.50 -2.45
C ARG A 132 22.09 -16.15 -3.58
N ILE A 133 21.92 -15.43 -4.68
CA ILE A 133 21.43 -16.00 -5.94
C ILE A 133 22.56 -16.85 -6.52
N LYS A 134 22.38 -18.17 -6.59
CA LYS A 134 23.27 -19.05 -7.36
C LYS A 134 23.18 -18.61 -8.83
N ARG A 135 24.31 -18.17 -9.40
CA ARG A 135 24.41 -17.91 -10.85
C ARG A 135 24.14 -19.22 -11.60
N GLN A 136 23.09 -19.25 -12.44
CA GLN A 136 22.93 -20.31 -13.43
C GLN A 136 24.09 -20.24 -14.44
N ALA A 137 24.65 -21.40 -14.76
CA ALA A 137 25.68 -21.53 -15.79
C ALA A 137 25.02 -21.37 -17.17
N GLY A 138 25.53 -20.45 -17.99
CA GLY A 138 25.03 -20.26 -19.36
C GLY A 138 25.30 -21.48 -20.25
N ASP A 139 24.35 -21.75 -21.15
CA ASP A 139 24.26 -22.89 -22.09
C ASP A 139 25.29 -22.87 -23.23
N HIS A 140 26.56 -22.60 -22.93
CA HIS A 140 27.64 -22.73 -23.91
C HIS A 140 28.69 -23.72 -23.40
N PRO A 141 29.03 -24.75 -24.18
CA PRO A 141 30.01 -25.75 -23.75
C PRO A 141 31.35 -25.07 -23.51
N ARG A 142 31.78 -25.00 -22.24
CA ARG A 142 33.14 -24.58 -21.87
C ARG A 142 34.10 -25.63 -22.39
N ILE A 143 34.80 -25.29 -23.48
CA ILE A 143 35.98 -26.05 -23.89
C ILE A 143 37.04 -25.82 -22.80
N PRO A 144 37.45 -26.85 -22.04
CA PRO A 144 38.45 -26.66 -20.98
C PRO A 144 39.81 -26.34 -21.61
N PHE A 145 40.53 -25.38 -21.03
CA PHE A 145 41.92 -25.13 -21.37
C PHE A 145 42.76 -26.37 -21.08
N SER A 146 43.71 -26.70 -21.96
CA SER A 146 44.70 -27.74 -21.70
C SER A 146 45.58 -27.38 -20.50
N SER A 147 46.19 -28.37 -19.84
CA SER A 147 47.10 -28.14 -18.70
C SER A 147 48.25 -27.17 -19.04
N SER A 148 48.73 -27.20 -20.30
CA SER A 148 49.74 -26.25 -20.78
C SER A 148 49.22 -24.80 -20.84
N GLN A 149 47.97 -24.60 -21.26
CA GLN A 149 47.33 -23.29 -21.34
C GLN A 149 47.04 -22.73 -19.93
N LEU A 150 46.66 -23.58 -18.98
CA LEU A 150 46.47 -23.19 -17.59
C LEU A 150 47.78 -22.77 -16.93
N GLN A 151 48.88 -23.46 -17.21
CA GLN A 151 50.20 -23.10 -16.66
C GLN A 151 50.67 -21.72 -17.13
N ILE A 152 50.45 -21.39 -18.41
CA ILE A 152 50.76 -20.07 -18.97
C ILE A 152 49.88 -18.98 -18.33
N LEU A 153 48.60 -19.28 -18.10
CA LEU A 153 47.66 -18.38 -17.42
C LEU A 153 48.07 -18.11 -15.97
N GLU A 154 48.47 -19.16 -15.23
CA GLU A 154 48.95 -19.02 -13.86
C GLU A 154 50.25 -18.23 -13.77
N GLU A 155 51.19 -18.43 -14.71
CA GLU A 155 52.44 -17.69 -14.73
C GLU A 155 52.23 -16.20 -15.03
N LYS A 156 51.33 -15.87 -15.97
CA LYS A 156 50.94 -14.47 -16.25
C LYS A 156 50.19 -13.85 -15.06
N TYR A 157 49.31 -14.59 -14.39
CA TYR A 157 48.61 -14.11 -13.19
C TYR A 157 49.56 -13.81 -12.03
N LYS A 158 50.61 -14.63 -11.84
CA LYS A 158 51.66 -14.37 -10.85
C LYS A 158 52.44 -13.08 -11.13
N LYS A 159 52.57 -12.69 -12.41
CA LYS A 159 53.28 -11.46 -12.82
C LYS A 159 52.41 -10.20 -12.67
N GLY A 160 51.09 -10.32 -12.70
CA GLY A 160 50.18 -9.20 -12.47
C GLY A 160 48.71 -9.62 -12.35
N ALA A 161 48.00 -9.04 -11.38
CA ALA A 161 46.58 -9.35 -11.13
C ALA A 161 45.62 -8.79 -12.20
N TYR A 162 46.10 -7.88 -13.05
CA TYR A 162 45.32 -7.22 -14.10
C TYR A 162 46.07 -7.28 -15.43
N LEU A 163 45.35 -7.63 -16.50
CA LEU A 163 45.88 -7.70 -17.86
C LEU A 163 45.45 -6.46 -18.64
N SER A 164 46.40 -5.80 -19.29
CA SER A 164 46.10 -4.73 -20.25
C SER A 164 45.56 -5.29 -21.56
N ARG A 165 44.96 -4.45 -22.41
CA ARG A 165 44.44 -4.87 -23.73
C ARG A 165 45.52 -5.51 -24.62
N THR A 166 46.75 -5.00 -24.55
CA THR A 166 47.90 -5.58 -25.26
C THR A 166 48.28 -6.94 -24.68
N ASP A 167 48.22 -7.12 -23.36
CA ASP A 167 48.51 -8.41 -22.71
C ASP A 167 47.47 -9.47 -23.08
N VAL A 168 46.20 -9.09 -23.24
CA VAL A 168 45.12 -10.00 -23.65
C VAL A 168 45.32 -10.48 -25.08
N VAL A 169 45.78 -9.62 -25.98
CA VAL A 169 46.10 -9.99 -27.37
C VAL A 169 47.34 -10.88 -27.44
N GLU A 170 48.40 -10.55 -26.68
CA GLU A 170 49.59 -11.39 -26.61
C GLU A 170 49.25 -12.77 -26.01
N MET A 171 48.42 -12.82 -24.95
CA MET A 171 47.99 -14.09 -24.36
C MET A 171 47.09 -14.90 -25.30
N SER A 172 46.20 -14.29 -26.06
CA SER A 172 45.36 -15.04 -27.01
C SER A 172 46.17 -15.68 -28.13
N THR A 173 47.24 -15.01 -28.58
CA THR A 173 48.20 -15.58 -29.54
C THR A 173 49.02 -16.71 -28.91
N THR A 174 49.50 -16.53 -27.67
CA THR A 174 50.28 -17.53 -26.94
C THR A 174 49.45 -18.79 -26.66
N LEU A 175 48.16 -18.63 -26.33
CA LEU A 175 47.23 -19.73 -26.05
C LEU A 175 46.62 -20.34 -27.32
N ARG A 176 46.98 -19.85 -28.52
CA ARG A 176 46.48 -20.28 -29.84
C ARG A 176 44.94 -20.37 -29.89
N LEU A 177 44.26 -19.39 -29.31
CA LEU A 177 42.81 -19.32 -29.34
C LEU A 177 42.33 -18.86 -30.73
N PRO A 178 41.26 -19.44 -31.30
CA PRO A 178 40.79 -19.06 -32.63
C PRO A 178 40.41 -17.58 -32.69
N GLN A 179 41.02 -16.82 -33.61
CA GLN A 179 40.82 -15.37 -33.79
C GLN A 179 39.49 -14.99 -34.45
N ASN A 180 38.43 -15.80 -34.32
CA ASN A 180 37.12 -15.49 -34.87
C ASN A 180 36.18 -15.00 -33.77
N LYS A 181 36.24 -13.69 -33.50
CA LYS A 181 35.18 -12.79 -32.99
C LYS A 181 35.73 -11.40 -32.62
N GLN A 182 36.70 -10.89 -33.37
CA GLN A 182 37.02 -9.46 -33.37
C GLN A 182 36.35 -8.85 -34.59
N ASN A 183 35.06 -8.49 -34.46
CA ASN A 183 34.43 -7.39 -35.18
C ASN A 183 33.02 -7.16 -34.62
N VAL A 184 32.73 -5.88 -34.37
CA VAL A 184 31.46 -5.29 -33.91
C VAL A 184 31.11 -5.54 -32.44
N VAL A 185 31.65 -4.68 -31.57
CA VAL A 185 30.98 -4.35 -30.29
C VAL A 185 30.15 -3.11 -30.57
N GLU A 186 28.85 -3.27 -30.81
CA GLU A 186 27.91 -2.16 -30.75
C GLU A 186 27.91 -1.57 -29.34
N PRO A 187 27.80 -0.24 -29.19
CA PRO A 187 27.72 0.38 -27.88
C PRO A 187 26.45 -0.10 -27.17
N MET A 188 26.63 -0.62 -25.95
CA MET A 188 25.56 -1.00 -25.03
C MET A 188 24.49 0.09 -24.97
N GLN A 189 23.33 -0.19 -25.57
CA GLN A 189 22.12 0.56 -25.30
C GLN A 189 21.76 0.28 -23.84
N VAL A 190 21.73 1.33 -23.02
CA VAL A 190 21.26 1.25 -21.65
C VAL A 190 19.74 1.06 -21.75
N ASP A 191 19.31 -0.20 -21.76
CA ASP A 191 17.92 -0.51 -21.51
C ASP A 191 17.54 0.14 -20.18
N ALA A 192 16.51 0.98 -20.23
CA ALA A 192 15.86 1.51 -19.04
C ALA A 192 15.56 0.34 -18.09
N PRO A 193 15.74 0.48 -16.77
CA PRO A 193 15.40 -0.59 -15.86
C PRO A 193 13.91 -0.91 -16.08
N THR A 194 13.63 -2.10 -16.58
CA THR A 194 12.32 -2.73 -16.45
C THR A 194 11.95 -2.60 -14.99
N GLU A 195 10.83 -1.91 -14.72
CA GLU A 195 10.27 -1.85 -13.36
C GLU A 195 10.27 -3.28 -12.82
N ASP A 196 10.92 -3.49 -11.68
CA ASP A 196 11.01 -4.78 -11.00
C ASP A 196 9.58 -5.29 -10.81
N ASN A 197 9.12 -6.16 -11.71
CA ASN A 197 7.89 -6.90 -11.52
C ASN A 197 8.23 -7.98 -10.49
N ASP A 198 7.99 -7.68 -9.21
CA ASP A 198 8.06 -8.61 -8.08
C ASP A 198 6.98 -9.71 -8.21
N ASN A 199 6.91 -10.39 -9.37
CA ASN A 199 6.23 -11.66 -9.50
C ASN A 199 7.11 -12.69 -8.78
N ALA A 200 6.96 -12.74 -7.47
CA ALA A 200 7.43 -13.84 -6.66
C ALA A 200 6.86 -15.13 -7.28
N GLU A 201 7.73 -16.05 -7.68
CA GLU A 201 7.34 -17.39 -8.12
C GLU A 201 6.42 -18.00 -7.05
N GLU A 202 5.14 -18.14 -7.37
CA GLU A 202 4.12 -18.66 -6.47
C GLU A 202 4.39 -20.14 -6.22
N GLU A 203 4.49 -20.54 -4.94
CA GLU A 203 4.57 -21.96 -4.59
C GLU A 203 3.25 -22.63 -5.00
N PRO A 204 3.28 -23.66 -5.87
CA PRO A 204 2.06 -24.32 -6.31
C PRO A 204 1.44 -25.05 -5.12
N TYR A 205 0.26 -24.59 -4.70
CA TYR A 205 -0.56 -25.26 -3.69
C TYR A 205 -1.82 -25.83 -4.34
N ILE A 206 -2.36 -26.89 -3.74
CA ILE A 206 -3.56 -27.58 -4.23
C ILE A 206 -4.64 -27.49 -3.16
N VAL A 207 -5.85 -27.13 -3.56
CA VAL A 207 -7.03 -27.07 -2.68
C VAL A 207 -7.95 -28.23 -3.02
N GLU A 208 -8.07 -29.18 -2.10
CA GLU A 208 -8.81 -30.44 -2.33
C GLU A 208 -10.30 -30.35 -1.96
N ASN A 209 -10.67 -29.56 -0.94
CA ASN A 209 -12.04 -29.51 -0.39
C ASN A 209 -12.66 -28.10 -0.40
N PRO A 210 -12.95 -27.50 -1.56
CA PRO A 210 -13.70 -26.25 -1.59
C PRO A 210 -15.20 -26.48 -1.41
N THR A 211 -15.85 -25.62 -0.62
CA THR A 211 -17.33 -25.53 -0.56
C THR A 211 -17.87 -24.53 -1.60
N LEU A 212 -17.05 -24.20 -2.61
CA LEU A 212 -17.32 -23.15 -3.58
C LEU A 212 -18.36 -23.62 -4.60
N ASP A 213 -19.42 -22.83 -4.76
CA ASP A 213 -20.36 -22.97 -5.87
C ASP A 213 -19.81 -22.24 -7.11
N LEU A 214 -19.33 -23.03 -8.08
CA LEU A 214 -18.74 -22.53 -9.32
C LEU A 214 -19.72 -21.71 -10.17
N GLU A 215 -21.00 -22.07 -10.20
CA GLU A 215 -21.97 -21.43 -11.09
C GLU A 215 -22.27 -20.02 -10.63
N VAL A 216 -22.56 -19.87 -9.34
CA VAL A 216 -22.79 -18.57 -8.70
C VAL A 216 -21.54 -17.70 -8.81
N TYR A 217 -20.36 -18.25 -8.54
CA TYR A 217 -19.10 -17.52 -8.65
C TYR A 217 -18.84 -17.04 -10.08
N ALA A 218 -18.99 -17.90 -11.07
CA ALA A 218 -18.76 -17.55 -12.48
C ALA A 218 -19.79 -16.56 -13.04
N ASN A 219 -21.03 -16.55 -12.53
CA ASN A 219 -22.07 -15.61 -12.96
C ASN A 219 -21.90 -14.21 -12.37
N SER A 220 -21.11 -14.06 -11.30
CA SER A 220 -20.79 -12.75 -10.73
C SER A 220 -19.80 -11.92 -11.59
N TYR A 221 -19.12 -12.55 -12.55
CA TYR A 221 -18.12 -11.90 -13.42
C TYR A 221 -18.48 -11.96 -14.90
N THR A 222 -17.90 -11.05 -15.68
CA THR A 222 -18.04 -11.00 -17.14
C THR A 222 -16.70 -10.75 -17.83
N GLY A 223 -16.63 -11.06 -19.13
CA GLY A 223 -15.47 -10.81 -19.98
C GLY A 223 -14.25 -11.65 -19.61
N LEU A 224 -13.06 -11.05 -19.77
CA LEU A 224 -11.78 -11.71 -19.48
C LEU A 224 -11.61 -12.04 -17.99
N ALA A 225 -12.22 -11.25 -17.10
CA ALA A 225 -12.18 -11.50 -15.66
C ALA A 225 -12.82 -12.83 -15.26
N LYS A 226 -13.93 -13.21 -15.90
CA LYS A 226 -14.56 -14.52 -15.72
C LYS A 226 -13.64 -15.65 -16.19
N LEU A 227 -13.04 -15.48 -17.36
CA LEU A 227 -12.14 -16.47 -17.96
C LEU A 227 -10.88 -16.69 -17.13
N HIS A 228 -10.19 -15.62 -16.74
CA HIS A 228 -8.95 -15.73 -15.95
C HIS A 228 -9.20 -16.39 -14.59
N ARG A 229 -10.33 -16.09 -13.94
CA ARG A 229 -10.71 -16.72 -12.67
C ARG A 229 -11.06 -18.20 -12.82
N LEU A 230 -11.81 -18.58 -13.85
CA LEU A 230 -12.10 -20.00 -14.12
C LEU A 230 -10.83 -20.79 -14.44
N VAL A 231 -9.90 -20.20 -15.19
CA VAL A 231 -8.58 -20.80 -15.45
C VAL A 231 -7.80 -20.96 -14.14
N TYR A 232 -7.81 -19.94 -13.28
CA TYR A 232 -7.12 -19.98 -11.99
C TYR A 232 -7.66 -21.11 -11.09
N ILE A 233 -8.98 -21.23 -10.97
CA ILE A 233 -9.63 -22.30 -10.20
C ILE A 233 -9.28 -23.67 -10.81
N ALA A 234 -9.28 -23.80 -12.14
CA ALA A 234 -8.92 -25.05 -12.80
C ALA A 234 -7.48 -25.48 -12.49
N ASP A 235 -6.54 -24.54 -12.39
CA ASP A 235 -5.15 -24.86 -12.09
C ASP A 235 -4.97 -25.33 -10.63
N HIS A 236 -5.59 -24.66 -9.67
CA HIS A 236 -5.38 -24.88 -8.23
C HIS A 236 -6.32 -25.92 -7.59
N CYS A 237 -7.47 -26.21 -8.21
CA CYS A 237 -8.47 -27.13 -7.67
C CYS A 237 -8.72 -28.32 -8.61
N PRO A 238 -8.24 -29.54 -8.29
CA PRO A 238 -8.40 -30.71 -9.14
C PRO A 238 -9.85 -31.21 -9.20
N SER A 239 -10.61 -31.12 -8.11
CA SER A 239 -12.01 -31.60 -8.03
C SER A 239 -12.95 -30.79 -8.92
N LEU A 240 -12.73 -29.48 -8.99
CA LEU A 240 -13.53 -28.53 -9.77
C LEU A 240 -12.96 -28.24 -11.17
N ARG A 241 -11.80 -28.81 -11.51
CA ARG A 241 -11.05 -28.52 -12.74
C ARG A 241 -11.86 -28.75 -14.01
N ILE A 242 -12.50 -29.91 -14.13
CA ILE A 242 -13.21 -30.31 -15.35
C ILE A 242 -14.42 -29.41 -15.57
N GLU A 243 -15.22 -29.16 -14.53
CA GLU A 243 -16.41 -28.31 -14.61
C GLU A 243 -16.03 -26.84 -14.87
N ALA A 244 -14.98 -26.32 -14.21
CA ALA A 244 -14.47 -24.97 -14.47
C ALA A 244 -14.00 -24.79 -15.92
N LEU A 245 -13.29 -25.78 -16.48
CA LEU A 245 -12.84 -25.75 -17.88
C LEU A 245 -14.01 -25.83 -18.86
N LYS A 246 -15.03 -26.69 -18.62
CA LYS A 246 -16.25 -26.75 -19.44
C LYS A 246 -16.97 -25.41 -19.47
N MET A 247 -17.19 -24.79 -18.32
CA MET A 247 -17.81 -23.47 -18.21
C MET A 247 -17.00 -22.39 -18.92
N ALA A 248 -15.67 -22.43 -18.81
CA ALA A 248 -14.77 -21.51 -19.50
C ALA A 248 -14.88 -21.65 -21.02
N ILE A 249 -14.87 -22.88 -21.54
CA ILE A 249 -15.00 -23.15 -23.00
C ILE A 249 -16.34 -22.63 -23.53
N THR A 250 -17.44 -22.96 -22.87
CA THR A 250 -18.78 -22.46 -23.26
C THR A 250 -18.83 -20.95 -23.29
N TYR A 251 -18.19 -20.28 -22.32
CA TYR A 251 -18.11 -18.83 -22.30
C TYR A 251 -17.20 -18.26 -23.39
N VAL A 252 -16.02 -18.85 -23.64
CA VAL A 252 -15.10 -18.40 -24.71
C VAL A 252 -15.76 -18.47 -26.08
N MET A 253 -16.61 -19.47 -26.33
CA MET A 253 -17.33 -19.60 -27.61
C MET A 253 -18.22 -18.38 -27.92
N THR A 254 -18.66 -17.63 -26.91
CA THR A 254 -19.41 -16.37 -27.08
C THR A 254 -18.50 -15.21 -27.51
N THR A 255 -17.21 -15.26 -27.16
CA THR A 255 -16.21 -14.22 -27.42
C THR A 255 -15.53 -14.39 -28.79
N TYR A 256 -14.48 -13.61 -29.07
CA TYR A 256 -13.64 -13.74 -30.29
C TYR A 256 -12.22 -14.22 -29.96
N ASN A 257 -11.97 -14.65 -28.72
CA ASN A 257 -10.65 -15.03 -28.27
C ASN A 257 -10.32 -16.48 -28.67
N VAL A 258 -9.69 -16.62 -29.84
CA VAL A 258 -9.26 -17.91 -30.38
C VAL A 258 -8.08 -18.50 -29.58
N GLY A 259 -7.17 -17.65 -29.09
CA GLY A 259 -5.99 -18.10 -28.34
C GLY A 259 -6.36 -18.79 -27.03
N LEU A 260 -7.27 -18.18 -26.25
CA LEU A 260 -7.78 -18.78 -25.01
C LEU A 260 -8.58 -20.05 -25.30
N TYR A 261 -9.35 -20.11 -26.38
CA TYR A 261 -10.08 -21.32 -26.76
C TYR A 261 -9.15 -22.52 -26.95
N ILE A 262 -8.09 -22.36 -27.74
CA ILE A 262 -7.10 -23.42 -28.00
C ILE A 262 -6.41 -23.82 -26.68
N MET A 263 -6.03 -22.84 -25.86
CA MET A 263 -5.37 -23.08 -24.57
C MET A 263 -6.27 -23.87 -23.61
N LEU A 264 -7.56 -23.51 -23.49
CA LEU A 264 -8.52 -24.18 -22.64
C LEU A 264 -8.77 -25.64 -23.08
N HIS A 265 -8.93 -25.88 -24.38
CA HIS A 265 -9.07 -27.24 -24.90
C HIS A 265 -7.82 -28.07 -24.66
N LYS A 266 -6.62 -27.50 -24.80
CA LYS A 266 -5.36 -28.18 -24.46
C LYS A 266 -5.32 -28.55 -22.98
N LYS A 267 -5.66 -27.61 -22.08
CA LYS A 267 -5.73 -27.87 -20.64
C LYS A 267 -6.78 -28.93 -20.27
N LEU A 268 -7.91 -28.97 -20.99
CA LEU A 268 -8.94 -30.00 -20.78
C LEU A 268 -8.43 -31.39 -21.16
N VAL A 269 -7.75 -31.52 -22.29
CA VAL A 269 -7.15 -32.79 -22.73
C VAL A 269 -6.06 -33.27 -21.75
N GLU A 270 -5.22 -32.36 -21.26
CA GLU A 270 -4.22 -32.65 -20.23
C GLU A 270 -4.85 -33.08 -18.90
N ALA A 271 -5.93 -32.40 -18.46
CA ALA A 271 -6.65 -32.75 -17.23
C ALA A 271 -7.35 -34.11 -17.30
N MET A 272 -7.72 -34.57 -18.50
CA MET A 272 -8.35 -35.87 -18.74
C MET A 272 -7.33 -37.01 -18.88
N GLY A 273 -6.02 -36.74 -18.80
CA GLY A 273 -4.98 -37.76 -18.90
C GLY A 273 -4.82 -38.38 -20.29
N TYR A 274 -5.32 -37.73 -21.35
CA TYR A 274 -5.16 -38.23 -22.72
C TYR A 274 -3.73 -38.00 -23.20
N THR A 275 -2.86 -38.98 -22.95
CA THR A 275 -1.54 -39.05 -23.59
C THR A 275 -1.77 -39.41 -25.07
N PRO A 276 -1.32 -38.60 -26.03
CA PRO A 276 -1.47 -38.93 -27.45
C PRO A 276 -0.48 -40.07 -27.76
N GLY A 277 -0.93 -41.33 -27.63
CA GLY A 277 -0.08 -42.48 -27.95
C GLY A 277 -0.50 -43.87 -27.44
N LEU A 278 -1.49 -44.01 -26.57
CA LEU A 278 -1.96 -45.33 -26.12
C LEU A 278 -3.49 -45.45 -26.26
N PRO A 279 -4.01 -46.41 -27.04
CA PRO A 279 -5.44 -46.67 -27.11
C PRO A 279 -5.81 -47.59 -25.94
N ASP A 280 -6.55 -47.08 -24.96
CA ASP A 280 -7.08 -47.93 -23.89
C ASP A 280 -8.59 -48.12 -24.02
N ILE A 281 -9.01 -49.38 -23.96
CA ILE A 281 -10.32 -49.91 -24.39
C ILE A 281 -11.37 -49.84 -23.26
N ALA A 282 -11.09 -49.15 -22.14
CA ALA A 282 -11.85 -49.31 -20.89
C ALA A 282 -12.67 -48.10 -20.39
N THR A 283 -12.98 -47.08 -21.21
CA THR A 283 -13.87 -45.97 -20.79
C THR A 283 -14.92 -45.62 -21.85
N GLN A 284 -15.89 -46.51 -22.06
CA GLN A 284 -17.05 -46.30 -22.96
C GLN A 284 -18.34 -45.84 -22.23
N SER A 285 -18.26 -45.31 -21.01
CA SER A 285 -19.47 -44.98 -20.23
C SER A 285 -19.50 -43.58 -19.60
N THR A 286 -18.84 -42.57 -20.19
CA THR A 286 -19.05 -41.15 -19.81
C THR A 286 -18.89 -40.18 -20.98
N SER A 287 -19.12 -40.64 -22.21
CA SER A 287 -18.85 -39.90 -23.44
C SER A 287 -20.12 -39.31 -24.08
N GLN A 288 -20.86 -38.44 -23.37
CA GLN A 288 -21.97 -37.70 -24.00
C GLN A 288 -21.96 -36.17 -23.84
N ASP A 289 -21.14 -35.57 -22.97
CA ASP A 289 -21.08 -34.10 -22.80
C ASP A 289 -19.64 -33.56 -22.75
N MET A 290 -18.82 -33.87 -23.77
CA MET A 290 -17.44 -33.37 -23.81
C MET A 290 -17.17 -32.53 -25.08
N PRO A 291 -16.88 -31.21 -24.92
CA PRO A 291 -16.55 -30.34 -26.04
C PRO A 291 -15.24 -30.78 -26.71
N THR A 292 -15.34 -31.28 -27.94
CA THR A 292 -14.16 -31.50 -28.79
C THR A 292 -13.71 -30.19 -29.41
N MET A 293 -12.41 -30.07 -29.74
CA MET A 293 -11.88 -28.83 -30.33
C MET A 293 -12.40 -28.67 -31.77
N ASP A 294 -13.18 -27.63 -32.01
CA ASP A 294 -13.73 -27.33 -33.34
C ASP A 294 -12.79 -26.41 -34.12
N GLN A 295 -11.99 -27.02 -35.00
CA GLN A 295 -11.07 -26.30 -35.87
C GLN A 295 -11.81 -25.39 -36.88
N THR A 296 -13.01 -25.77 -37.32
CA THR A 296 -13.80 -24.97 -38.26
C THR A 296 -14.35 -23.71 -37.60
N TRP A 297 -14.69 -23.80 -36.30
CA TRP A 297 -15.04 -22.65 -35.49
C TRP A 297 -13.87 -21.69 -35.34
N VAL A 298 -12.66 -22.20 -35.05
CA VAL A 298 -11.43 -21.40 -34.92
C VAL A 298 -11.18 -20.55 -36.18
N GLU A 299 -11.19 -21.18 -37.35
CA GLU A 299 -10.96 -20.48 -38.62
C GLU A 299 -12.07 -19.47 -38.94
N THR A 300 -13.33 -19.87 -38.77
CA THR A 300 -14.49 -19.01 -39.03
C THR A 300 -14.51 -17.80 -38.09
N ARG A 301 -14.20 -18.00 -36.81
CA ARG A 301 -14.21 -16.94 -35.80
C ARG A 301 -13.03 -16.00 -35.97
N SER A 302 -11.84 -16.52 -36.29
CA SER A 302 -10.66 -15.72 -36.64
C SER A 302 -10.93 -14.83 -37.85
N LYS A 303 -11.51 -15.37 -38.93
CA LYS A 303 -11.88 -14.60 -40.12
C LYS A 303 -12.92 -13.51 -39.80
N LYS A 304 -13.94 -13.82 -38.98
CA LYS A 304 -14.94 -12.83 -38.53
C LYS A 304 -14.31 -11.73 -37.66
N ALA A 305 -13.36 -12.06 -36.80
CA ALA A 305 -12.65 -11.09 -35.97
C ALA A 305 -11.80 -10.13 -36.83
N ALA A 306 -11.11 -10.65 -37.84
CA ALA A 306 -10.33 -9.85 -38.80
C ALA A 306 -11.21 -8.91 -39.64
N LEU A 307 -12.34 -9.40 -40.16
CA LEU A 307 -13.29 -8.56 -40.92
C LEU A 307 -13.88 -7.43 -40.07
N LYS A 308 -14.18 -7.70 -38.79
CA LYS A 308 -14.64 -6.65 -37.86
C LYS A 308 -13.55 -5.62 -37.59
N LEU A 309 -12.30 -6.06 -37.44
CA LEU A 309 -11.17 -5.17 -37.24
C LEU A 309 -10.98 -4.23 -38.44
N GLU A 310 -11.01 -4.77 -39.66
CA GLU A 310 -10.91 -3.98 -40.90
C GLU A 310 -12.05 -2.97 -41.03
N LYS A 311 -13.27 -3.36 -40.65
CA LYS A 311 -14.41 -2.44 -40.60
C LYS A 311 -14.17 -1.29 -39.62
N PHE A 312 -13.78 -1.59 -38.39
CA PHE A 312 -13.51 -0.55 -37.39
C PHE A 312 -12.35 0.38 -37.80
N ASP A 313 -11.30 -0.15 -38.43
CA ASP A 313 -10.20 0.66 -38.97
C ASP A 313 -10.66 1.58 -40.12
N THR A 314 -11.56 1.08 -40.98
CA THR A 314 -12.16 1.88 -42.06
C THR A 314 -13.05 2.98 -41.52
N ASP A 315 -13.93 2.65 -40.56
CA ASP A 315 -14.79 3.61 -39.88
C ASP A 315 -13.97 4.67 -39.14
N LEU A 316 -12.89 4.29 -38.46
CA LEU A 316 -11.99 5.21 -37.79
C LEU A 316 -11.27 6.15 -38.76
N LYS A 317 -10.86 5.66 -39.95
CA LYS A 317 -10.30 6.52 -41.01
C LYS A 317 -11.33 7.53 -41.51
N ASN A 318 -12.58 7.11 -41.70
CA ASN A 318 -13.68 7.99 -42.09
C ASN A 318 -13.99 9.04 -41.01
N TYR A 319 -13.95 8.68 -39.73
CA TYR A 319 -14.11 9.65 -38.63
C TYR A 319 -12.96 10.66 -38.58
N LYS A 320 -11.73 10.23 -38.88
CA LYS A 320 -10.56 11.11 -38.97
C LYS A 320 -10.64 12.07 -40.15
N SER A 321 -11.08 11.62 -41.33
CA SER A 321 -11.28 12.52 -42.48
C SER A 321 -12.36 13.57 -42.20
N ASN A 322 -13.41 13.20 -41.47
CA ASN A 322 -14.50 14.10 -41.10
C ASN A 322 -14.14 15.05 -39.95
N SER A 323 -12.99 14.84 -39.28
CA SER A 323 -12.47 15.70 -38.20
C SER A 323 -13.42 15.88 -36.99
N ILE A 324 -14.27 14.89 -36.72
CA ILE A 324 -15.21 14.92 -35.58
C ILE A 324 -14.56 14.24 -34.36
N LYS A 325 -14.14 15.03 -33.37
CA LYS A 325 -13.44 14.52 -32.18
C LYS A 325 -14.20 13.41 -31.44
N GLU A 326 -15.52 13.58 -31.26
CA GLU A 326 -16.34 12.59 -30.55
C GLU A 326 -16.44 11.24 -31.28
N SER A 327 -16.57 11.26 -32.61
CA SER A 327 -16.59 10.05 -33.44
C SER A 327 -15.23 9.35 -33.43
N ILE A 328 -14.12 10.10 -33.49
CA ILE A 328 -12.77 9.53 -33.39
C ILE A 328 -12.55 8.89 -32.02
N ARG A 329 -13.02 9.55 -30.94
CA ARG A 329 -12.93 9.03 -29.57
C ARG A 329 -13.70 7.70 -29.42
N ARG A 330 -14.97 7.66 -29.82
CA ARG A 330 -15.77 6.42 -29.80
C ARG A 330 -15.18 5.34 -30.68
N GLY A 331 -14.71 5.68 -31.88
CA GLY A 331 -14.05 4.72 -32.75
C GLY A 331 -12.81 4.09 -32.11
N HIS A 332 -12.05 4.85 -31.31
CA HIS A 332 -10.94 4.31 -30.51
C HIS A 332 -11.40 3.43 -29.34
N ASP A 333 -12.52 3.76 -28.68
CA ASP A 333 -13.10 2.93 -27.62
C ASP A 333 -13.61 1.59 -28.18
N ASP A 334 -14.39 1.62 -29.27
CA ASP A 334 -14.93 0.43 -29.95
C ASP A 334 -13.81 -0.50 -30.44
N LEU A 335 -12.73 0.10 -30.98
CA LEU A 335 -11.55 -0.64 -31.40
C LEU A 335 -10.83 -1.28 -30.20
N GLY A 336 -10.71 -0.55 -29.09
CA GLY A 336 -10.15 -1.08 -27.83
C GLY A 336 -10.95 -2.25 -27.27
N ASP A 337 -12.28 -2.14 -27.26
CA ASP A 337 -13.20 -3.19 -26.81
C ASP A 337 -13.11 -4.44 -27.71
N HIS A 338 -12.96 -4.24 -29.02
CA HIS A 338 -12.73 -5.35 -29.96
C HIS A 338 -11.40 -6.06 -29.68
N TYR A 339 -10.32 -5.31 -29.43
CA TYR A 339 -9.03 -5.91 -29.04
C TYR A 339 -9.11 -6.67 -27.71
N LEU A 340 -9.84 -6.17 -26.71
CA LEU A 340 -10.10 -6.90 -25.47
C LEU A 340 -10.86 -8.21 -25.71
N ASN A 341 -11.88 -8.18 -26.58
CA ASN A 341 -12.63 -9.39 -26.94
C ASN A 341 -11.80 -10.41 -27.73
N CYS A 342 -10.77 -9.95 -28.45
CA CYS A 342 -9.81 -10.81 -29.14
C CYS A 342 -8.72 -11.34 -28.20
N GLY A 343 -8.50 -10.70 -27.04
CA GLY A 343 -7.46 -11.04 -26.07
C GLY A 343 -6.15 -10.27 -26.23
N ASP A 344 -6.09 -9.27 -27.10
CA ASP A 344 -4.89 -8.46 -27.31
C ASP A 344 -4.88 -7.23 -26.39
N LEU A 345 -4.30 -7.41 -25.21
CA LEU A 345 -4.27 -6.39 -24.17
C LEU A 345 -3.36 -5.20 -24.54
N VAL A 346 -2.25 -5.43 -25.25
CA VAL A 346 -1.27 -4.38 -25.56
C VAL A 346 -1.83 -3.43 -26.61
N HIS A 347 -2.49 -3.94 -27.65
CA HIS A 347 -3.13 -3.10 -28.66
C HIS A 347 -4.37 -2.39 -28.13
N ALA A 348 -5.16 -3.03 -27.24
CA ALA A 348 -6.25 -2.37 -26.54
C ALA A 348 -5.77 -1.14 -25.76
N LEU A 349 -4.69 -1.28 -24.97
CA LEU A 349 -4.13 -0.17 -24.19
C LEU A 349 -3.68 1.00 -25.09
N LYS A 350 -3.04 0.70 -26.22
CA LYS A 350 -2.63 1.72 -27.20
C LYS A 350 -3.82 2.47 -27.79
N CYS A 351 -4.95 1.80 -28.03
CA CYS A 351 -6.17 2.42 -28.56
C CYS A 351 -6.77 3.41 -27.57
N TYR A 352 -6.96 3.02 -26.30
CA TYR A 352 -7.45 3.93 -25.27
C TYR A 352 -6.49 5.08 -24.98
N SER A 353 -5.17 4.85 -25.04
CA SER A 353 -4.19 5.92 -24.88
C SER A 353 -4.25 6.96 -26.00
N ARG A 354 -4.60 6.56 -27.23
CA ARG A 354 -4.78 7.48 -28.37
C ARG A 354 -6.10 8.26 -28.28
N ALA A 355 -7.13 7.70 -27.66
CA ALA A 355 -8.41 8.38 -27.44
C ALA A 355 -8.25 9.66 -26.58
N ARG A 356 -7.20 9.73 -25.74
CA ARG A 356 -6.89 10.84 -24.84
C ARG A 356 -6.89 12.21 -25.51
N ASP A 357 -6.30 12.32 -26.70
CA ASP A 357 -6.10 13.61 -27.37
C ASP A 357 -7.43 14.19 -27.93
N TYR A 358 -8.49 13.37 -27.95
CA TYR A 358 -9.84 13.72 -28.41
C TYR A 358 -10.83 13.94 -27.25
N CYS A 359 -10.37 13.91 -26.00
CA CYS A 359 -11.19 14.23 -24.83
C CYS A 359 -11.40 15.74 -24.68
N THR A 360 -12.65 16.19 -24.61
CA THR A 360 -13.02 17.61 -24.44
C THR A 360 -13.67 17.93 -23.08
N SER A 361 -14.28 16.93 -22.42
CA SER A 361 -14.96 17.06 -21.12
C SER A 361 -14.28 16.19 -20.07
N GLY A 362 -14.36 16.57 -18.79
CA GLY A 362 -13.88 15.76 -17.66
C GLY A 362 -14.47 14.34 -17.66
N LYS A 363 -15.74 14.17 -18.06
CA LYS A 363 -16.37 12.85 -18.20
C LYS A 363 -15.67 11.95 -19.21
N HIS A 364 -15.20 12.52 -20.33
CA HIS A 364 -14.47 11.77 -21.35
C HIS A 364 -13.11 11.31 -20.81
N VAL A 365 -12.45 12.14 -20.01
CA VAL A 365 -11.17 11.80 -19.36
C VAL A 365 -11.37 10.67 -18.35
N VAL A 366 -12.41 10.74 -17.52
CA VAL A 366 -12.70 9.71 -16.52
C VAL A 366 -13.04 8.36 -17.16
N ASN A 367 -13.91 8.33 -18.18
CA ASN A 367 -14.24 7.09 -18.90
C ASN A 367 -13.00 6.47 -19.56
N MET A 368 -12.17 7.28 -20.21
CA MET A 368 -10.90 6.82 -20.77
C MET A 368 -9.98 6.25 -19.69
N CYS A 369 -9.86 6.92 -18.53
CA CYS A 369 -9.08 6.41 -17.40
C CYS A 369 -9.61 5.05 -16.90
N LEU A 370 -10.92 4.86 -16.81
CA LEU A 370 -11.52 3.58 -16.42
C LEU A 370 -11.17 2.46 -17.42
N ASN A 371 -11.24 2.72 -18.71
CA ASN A 371 -10.86 1.75 -19.75
C ASN A 371 -9.36 1.40 -19.67
N VAL A 372 -8.49 2.40 -19.47
CA VAL A 372 -7.06 2.17 -19.26
C VAL A 372 -6.83 1.33 -18.01
N ILE A 373 -7.46 1.66 -16.88
CA ILE A 373 -7.37 0.89 -15.63
C ILE A 373 -7.78 -0.56 -15.85
N LYS A 374 -8.89 -0.81 -16.54
CA LYS A 374 -9.38 -2.16 -16.87
C LYS A 374 -8.30 -2.97 -17.59
N VAL A 375 -7.68 -2.42 -18.63
CA VAL A 375 -6.62 -3.13 -19.37
C VAL A 375 -5.36 -3.29 -18.53
N SER A 376 -4.97 -2.26 -17.76
CA SER A 376 -3.78 -2.30 -16.91
C SER A 376 -3.90 -3.32 -15.78
N VAL A 377 -5.10 -3.59 -15.27
CA VAL A 377 -5.36 -4.69 -14.32
C VAL A 377 -5.11 -6.05 -14.97
N TYR A 378 -5.58 -6.28 -16.20
CA TYR A 378 -5.30 -7.53 -16.91
C TYR A 378 -3.82 -7.71 -17.27
N LEU A 379 -3.11 -6.62 -17.50
CA LEU A 379 -1.65 -6.61 -17.69
C LEU A 379 -0.86 -6.69 -16.38
N GLN A 380 -1.53 -6.71 -15.22
CA GLN A 380 -0.93 -6.68 -13.88
C GLN A 380 0.00 -5.48 -13.63
N ASN A 381 -0.21 -4.35 -14.32
CA ASN A 381 0.56 -3.13 -14.11
C ASN A 381 -0.10 -2.23 -13.06
N TRP A 382 0.19 -2.50 -11.78
CA TRP A 382 -0.45 -1.85 -10.63
C TRP A 382 -0.02 -0.39 -10.42
N SER A 383 1.22 -0.02 -10.77
CA SER A 383 1.71 1.37 -10.68
C SER A 383 0.95 2.28 -11.64
N HIS A 384 0.66 1.77 -12.84
CA HIS A 384 -0.12 2.46 -13.86
C HIS A 384 -1.58 2.63 -13.43
N VAL A 385 -2.19 1.62 -12.81
CA VAL A 385 -3.55 1.71 -12.25
C VAL A 385 -3.66 2.85 -11.24
N LEU A 386 -2.77 2.90 -10.24
CA LEU A 386 -2.81 3.95 -9.21
C LEU A 386 -2.63 5.36 -9.80
N SER A 387 -1.71 5.50 -10.76
CA SER A 387 -1.47 6.78 -11.43
C SER A 387 -2.71 7.29 -12.18
N TYR A 388 -3.44 6.39 -12.85
CA TYR A 388 -4.66 6.75 -13.57
C TYR A 388 -5.86 6.95 -12.66
N VAL A 389 -5.92 6.27 -11.51
CA VAL A 389 -6.92 6.58 -10.47
C VAL A 389 -6.70 7.99 -9.93
N THR A 390 -5.48 8.33 -9.52
CA THR A 390 -5.17 9.69 -9.04
C THR A 390 -5.45 10.74 -10.13
N LYS A 391 -5.16 10.43 -11.39
CA LYS A 391 -5.48 11.30 -12.53
C LYS A 391 -7.00 11.52 -12.67
N ALA A 392 -7.79 10.45 -12.62
CA ALA A 392 -9.25 10.53 -12.70
C ALA A 392 -9.84 11.35 -11.54
N GLU A 393 -9.35 11.15 -10.31
CA GLU A 393 -9.78 11.90 -9.12
C GLU A 393 -9.38 13.39 -9.19
N SER A 394 -8.24 13.70 -9.82
CA SER A 394 -7.75 15.09 -9.96
C SER A 394 -8.41 15.88 -11.10
N THR A 395 -9.26 15.25 -11.91
CA THR A 395 -9.85 15.90 -13.09
C THR A 395 -10.89 16.95 -12.65
N PRO A 396 -10.83 18.20 -13.15
CA PRO A 396 -11.85 19.21 -12.85
C PRO A 396 -13.23 18.70 -13.31
N ASP A 397 -14.28 19.02 -12.55
CA ASP A 397 -15.64 18.45 -12.56
C ASP A 397 -15.86 17.22 -11.65
N PHE A 398 -14.81 16.55 -11.15
CA PHE A 398 -14.94 15.44 -10.18
C PHE A 398 -15.66 15.80 -8.85
N PRO A 399 -15.56 17.02 -8.30
CA PRO A 399 -16.30 17.40 -7.08
C PRO A 399 -17.81 17.52 -7.30
N GLU A 400 -18.26 17.97 -8.48
CA GLU A 400 -19.68 18.02 -8.87
C GLU A 400 -20.25 16.62 -9.17
N LEU A 401 -19.37 15.63 -9.30
CA LEU A 401 -19.73 14.22 -9.42
C LEU A 401 -20.20 13.62 -8.08
N HIS A 402 -19.89 14.17 -6.90
CA HIS A 402 -20.34 13.59 -5.62
C HIS A 402 -21.84 13.72 -5.32
N GLY A 403 -22.61 14.46 -6.14
CA GLY A 403 -24.03 14.77 -5.87
C GLY A 403 -25.07 14.09 -6.74
N LYS A 404 -24.69 13.26 -7.74
CA LYS A 404 -25.64 12.53 -8.60
C LYS A 404 -25.35 11.03 -8.55
N ASP A 405 -26.36 10.20 -8.36
CA ASP A 405 -26.23 8.75 -8.11
C ASP A 405 -25.35 8.01 -9.14
N ASN A 406 -25.45 8.35 -10.43
CA ASN A 406 -24.61 7.75 -11.50
C ASN A 406 -23.11 8.02 -11.36
N ASN A 407 -22.74 9.08 -10.66
CA ASN A 407 -21.35 9.50 -10.50
C ASN A 407 -20.72 8.88 -9.25
N GLN A 408 -21.53 8.54 -8.24
CA GLN A 408 -21.08 7.76 -7.09
C GLN A 408 -20.62 6.35 -7.51
N ALA A 409 -21.23 5.78 -8.56
CA ALA A 409 -20.78 4.52 -9.16
C ALA A 409 -19.35 4.59 -9.74
N ILE A 410 -18.99 5.73 -10.33
CA ILE A 410 -17.65 5.95 -10.87
C ILE A 410 -16.64 6.06 -9.74
N VAL A 411 -16.99 6.78 -8.67
CA VAL A 411 -16.14 6.89 -7.47
C VAL A 411 -15.90 5.51 -6.87
N THR A 412 -16.96 4.71 -6.68
CA THR A 412 -16.85 3.34 -6.17
C THR A 412 -15.94 2.47 -7.05
N LYS A 413 -16.10 2.53 -8.38
CA LYS A 413 -15.22 1.83 -9.35
C LYS A 413 -13.74 2.21 -9.18
N LEU A 414 -13.45 3.50 -9.06
CA LEU A 414 -12.08 4.00 -8.87
C LEU A 414 -11.49 3.54 -7.53
N LYS A 415 -12.28 3.59 -6.45
CA LYS A 415 -11.84 3.12 -5.12
C LYS A 415 -11.58 1.61 -5.09
N VAL A 416 -12.44 0.81 -5.73
CA VAL A 416 -12.24 -0.64 -5.85
C VAL A 416 -10.99 -0.96 -6.67
N ALA A 417 -10.75 -0.26 -7.78
CA ALA A 417 -9.54 -0.43 -8.59
C ALA A 417 -8.26 -0.03 -7.84
N ALA A 418 -8.28 1.09 -7.12
CA ALA A 418 -7.16 1.49 -6.26
C ALA A 418 -6.93 0.50 -5.11
N GLY A 419 -8.00 0.00 -4.48
CA GLY A 419 -7.92 -1.02 -3.43
C GLY A 419 -7.25 -2.29 -3.95
N LEU A 420 -7.61 -2.74 -5.15
CA LEU A 420 -7.00 -3.93 -5.78
C LEU A 420 -5.52 -3.71 -6.11
N ALA A 421 -5.14 -2.55 -6.64
CA ALA A 421 -3.73 -2.24 -6.92
C ALA A 421 -2.87 -2.13 -5.65
N GLU A 422 -3.41 -1.54 -4.57
CA GLU A 422 -2.73 -1.49 -3.27
C GLU A 422 -2.63 -2.89 -2.62
N LEU A 423 -3.62 -3.77 -2.84
CA LEU A 423 -3.57 -5.16 -2.40
C LEU A 423 -2.42 -5.91 -3.07
N ALA A 424 -2.35 -5.83 -4.41
CA ALA A 424 -1.31 -6.49 -5.19
C ALA A 424 0.11 -6.00 -4.83
N THR A 425 0.25 -4.70 -4.53
CA THR A 425 1.53 -4.11 -4.05
C THR A 425 1.79 -4.34 -2.55
N ARG A 426 1.01 -5.21 -1.89
CA ARG A 426 1.13 -5.63 -0.47
C ARG A 426 0.95 -4.50 0.54
N LYS A 427 0.27 -3.42 0.18
CA LYS A 427 -0.04 -2.27 1.05
C LYS A 427 -1.44 -2.40 1.65
N TYR A 428 -1.62 -3.43 2.46
CA TYR A 428 -2.93 -3.84 3.01
C TYR A 428 -3.68 -2.73 3.77
N LYS A 429 -2.98 -1.86 4.52
CA LYS A 429 -3.63 -0.78 5.27
C LYS A 429 -4.26 0.28 4.36
N MET A 430 -3.64 0.57 3.21
CA MET A 430 -4.20 1.51 2.22
C MET A 430 -5.29 0.83 1.40
N ALA A 431 -5.09 -0.43 1.00
CA ALA A 431 -6.11 -1.23 0.34
C ALA A 431 -7.42 -1.28 1.13
N ALA A 432 -7.35 -1.59 2.44
CA ALA A 432 -8.50 -1.59 3.34
C ALA A 432 -9.24 -0.24 3.34
N LYS A 433 -8.51 0.87 3.46
CA LYS A 433 -9.13 2.21 3.45
C LYS A 433 -9.86 2.52 2.16
N HIS A 434 -9.32 2.11 1.01
CA HIS A 434 -9.98 2.30 -0.28
C HIS A 434 -11.23 1.42 -0.42
N PHE A 435 -11.16 0.14 -0.03
CA PHE A 435 -12.33 -0.76 -0.07
C PHE A 435 -13.46 -0.30 0.88
N LEU A 436 -13.13 0.21 2.07
CA LEU A 436 -14.11 0.71 3.03
C LEU A 436 -14.82 2.00 2.59
N GLN A 437 -14.25 2.73 1.63
CA GLN A 437 -14.86 3.93 1.04
C GLN A 437 -15.82 3.60 -0.12
N ALA A 438 -15.87 2.35 -0.57
CA ALA A 438 -16.80 1.89 -1.60
C ALA A 438 -18.25 1.85 -1.05
N SER A 439 -19.23 2.13 -1.91
CA SER A 439 -20.66 1.97 -1.60
C SER A 439 -21.23 0.72 -2.27
N LEU A 440 -22.07 -0.05 -1.56
CA LEU A 440 -22.62 -1.31 -2.09
C LEU A 440 -23.53 -1.07 -3.30
N ASP A 441 -24.37 -0.02 -3.24
CA ASP A 441 -25.40 0.29 -4.26
C ASP A 441 -24.86 0.48 -5.68
N HIS A 442 -23.55 0.67 -5.83
CA HIS A 442 -22.90 0.91 -7.10
C HIS A 442 -21.62 0.08 -7.30
N CYS A 443 -21.48 -1.01 -6.56
CA CYS A 443 -20.28 -1.85 -6.59
C CYS A 443 -20.31 -2.90 -7.73
N ASP A 444 -21.35 -2.93 -8.56
CA ASP A 444 -21.47 -3.86 -9.67
C ASP A 444 -20.43 -3.59 -10.77
N CYS A 445 -19.30 -4.28 -10.63
CA CYS A 445 -18.14 -4.18 -11.50
C CYS A 445 -17.71 -5.59 -11.94
N PRO A 446 -18.55 -6.31 -12.72
CA PRO A 446 -18.30 -7.71 -13.06
C PRO A 446 -17.00 -7.92 -13.86
N GLU A 447 -16.48 -6.85 -14.45
CA GLU A 447 -15.21 -6.86 -15.19
C GLU A 447 -13.97 -6.81 -14.27
N LEU A 448 -14.13 -6.42 -13.00
CA LEU A 448 -13.03 -6.21 -12.04
C LEU A 448 -13.20 -7.10 -10.80
N LEU A 449 -14.21 -6.80 -9.97
CA LEU A 449 -14.46 -7.42 -8.66
C LEU A 449 -15.96 -7.50 -8.37
N SER A 450 -16.37 -8.59 -7.73
CA SER A 450 -17.71 -8.77 -7.18
C SER A 450 -17.84 -8.03 -5.85
N PRO A 451 -19.05 -7.62 -5.43
CA PRO A 451 -19.26 -6.96 -4.14
C PRO A 451 -18.88 -7.86 -2.95
N GLY A 452 -19.09 -9.18 -3.05
CA GLY A 452 -18.63 -10.15 -2.03
C GLY A 452 -17.12 -10.15 -1.87
N ASN A 453 -16.36 -10.12 -2.98
CA ASN A 453 -14.90 -10.02 -2.92
C ASN A 453 -14.42 -8.70 -2.32
N VAL A 454 -15.12 -7.60 -2.58
CA VAL A 454 -14.80 -6.30 -1.96
C VAL A 454 -14.97 -6.37 -0.44
N ALA A 455 -16.03 -7.03 0.04
CA ALA A 455 -16.23 -7.30 1.46
C ALA A 455 -15.07 -8.15 2.04
N LEU A 456 -14.72 -9.24 1.35
CA LEU A 456 -13.64 -10.16 1.75
C LEU A 456 -12.28 -9.48 1.82
N TYR A 457 -11.87 -8.80 0.74
CA TYR A 457 -10.56 -8.15 0.65
C TYR A 457 -10.46 -6.98 1.64
N GLY A 458 -11.51 -6.15 1.71
CA GLY A 458 -11.58 -5.04 2.65
C GLY A 458 -11.56 -5.51 4.10
N GLY A 459 -12.34 -6.54 4.43
CA GLY A 459 -12.46 -7.08 5.77
C GLY A 459 -11.18 -7.77 6.25
N LEU A 460 -10.56 -8.64 5.43
CA LEU A 460 -9.29 -9.30 5.77
C LEU A 460 -8.15 -8.29 5.90
N CYS A 461 -8.03 -7.33 4.98
CA CYS A 461 -7.00 -6.30 5.06
C CYS A 461 -7.18 -5.40 6.28
N ALA A 462 -8.43 -5.02 6.62
CA ALA A 462 -8.73 -4.26 7.82
C ALA A 462 -8.40 -5.07 9.08
N LEU A 463 -8.80 -6.34 9.13
CA LEU A 463 -8.52 -7.23 10.27
C LEU A 463 -7.01 -7.47 10.47
N ALA A 464 -6.22 -7.48 9.41
CA ALA A 464 -4.77 -7.61 9.50
C ALA A 464 -4.06 -6.32 9.95
N THR A 465 -4.60 -5.13 9.64
CA THR A 465 -3.84 -3.86 9.75
C THR A 465 -4.43 -2.78 10.66
N PHE A 466 -5.74 -2.75 10.90
CA PHE A 466 -6.41 -1.67 11.65
C PHE A 466 -6.35 -1.89 13.15
N ASP A 467 -5.97 -0.89 13.94
CA ASP A 467 -6.02 -1.04 15.40
C ASP A 467 -7.46 -1.27 15.91
N ARG A 468 -7.61 -1.60 17.19
CA ARG A 468 -8.92 -1.91 17.79
C ARG A 468 -9.93 -0.77 17.64
N HIS A 469 -9.48 0.49 17.67
CA HIS A 469 -10.32 1.68 17.55
C HIS A 469 -10.68 1.98 16.08
N GLU A 470 -9.71 1.84 15.16
CA GLU A 470 -9.90 1.94 13.71
C GLU A 470 -10.90 0.88 13.24
N LEU A 471 -10.80 -0.37 13.71
CA LEU A 471 -11.71 -1.46 13.37
C LEU A 471 -13.15 -1.15 13.84
N GLN A 472 -13.31 -0.65 15.07
CA GLN A 472 -14.61 -0.26 15.59
C GLN A 472 -15.23 0.88 14.77
N LYS A 473 -14.48 1.94 14.51
CA LYS A 473 -14.98 3.15 13.86
C LYS A 473 -15.22 2.96 12.36
N GLN A 474 -14.31 2.31 11.65
CA GLN A 474 -14.31 2.26 10.18
C GLN A 474 -14.97 1.00 9.61
N VAL A 475 -15.07 -0.08 10.38
CA VAL A 475 -15.65 -1.36 9.93
C VAL A 475 -16.97 -1.65 10.63
N ILE A 476 -16.98 -1.69 11.96
CA ILE A 476 -18.15 -2.11 12.75
C ILE A 476 -19.27 -1.05 12.74
N PHE A 477 -18.91 0.22 12.95
CA PHE A 477 -19.88 1.33 12.96
C PHE A 477 -20.05 2.02 11.60
N SER A 478 -19.40 1.54 10.55
CA SER A 478 -19.59 2.06 9.20
C SER A 478 -20.91 1.55 8.63
N SER A 479 -21.85 2.46 8.36
CA SER A 479 -23.14 2.11 7.74
C SER A 479 -22.96 1.56 6.32
N SER A 480 -22.02 2.11 5.55
CA SER A 480 -21.74 1.69 4.18
C SER A 480 -21.12 0.29 4.12
N PHE A 481 -20.14 0.01 4.99
CA PHE A 481 -19.45 -1.29 4.96
C PHE A 481 -20.22 -2.41 5.66
N LYS A 482 -21.14 -2.07 6.57
CA LYS A 482 -22.04 -3.04 7.19
C LYS A 482 -22.84 -3.83 6.15
N LEU A 483 -23.31 -3.18 5.08
CA LEU A 483 -24.04 -3.82 3.99
C LEU A 483 -23.18 -4.86 3.25
N PHE A 484 -21.89 -4.57 3.05
CA PHE A 484 -20.94 -5.54 2.48
C PHE A 484 -20.71 -6.75 3.40
N LEU A 485 -20.64 -6.53 4.71
CA LEU A 485 -20.50 -7.61 5.70
C LEU A 485 -21.76 -8.48 5.84
N GLU A 486 -22.93 -8.00 5.41
CA GLU A 486 -24.14 -8.81 5.36
C GLU A 486 -24.13 -9.82 4.20
N LEU A 487 -23.39 -9.54 3.13
CA LEU A 487 -23.16 -10.49 2.04
C LEU A 487 -22.27 -11.66 2.48
N GLU A 488 -21.28 -11.40 3.32
CA GLU A 488 -20.29 -12.38 3.80
C GLU A 488 -20.37 -12.58 5.33
N PRO A 489 -21.36 -13.35 5.83
CA PRO A 489 -21.64 -13.47 7.27
C PRO A 489 -20.51 -14.14 8.05
N GLN A 490 -19.77 -15.08 7.45
CA GLN A 490 -18.63 -15.73 8.12
C GLN A 490 -17.52 -14.72 8.46
N LEU A 491 -17.20 -13.81 7.53
CA LEU A 491 -16.21 -12.76 7.74
C LEU A 491 -16.66 -11.76 8.81
N ARG A 492 -17.95 -11.39 8.79
CA ARG A 492 -18.55 -10.54 9.81
C ARG A 492 -18.36 -11.13 11.20
N ASP A 493 -18.68 -12.40 11.37
CA ASP A 493 -18.56 -13.10 12.66
C ASP A 493 -17.10 -13.20 13.12
N ILE A 494 -16.15 -13.39 12.20
CA ILE A 494 -14.71 -13.36 12.51
C ILE A 494 -14.30 -11.98 13.07
N ILE A 495 -14.71 -10.89 12.42
CA ILE A 495 -14.40 -9.51 12.85
C ILE A 495 -14.99 -9.22 14.23
N PHE A 496 -16.25 -9.61 14.48
CA PHE A 496 -16.88 -9.44 15.79
C PHE A 496 -16.20 -10.27 16.87
N LYS A 497 -15.90 -11.56 16.63
CA LYS A 497 -15.19 -12.41 17.60
C LYS A 497 -13.78 -11.90 17.91
N PHE A 498 -13.09 -11.34 16.92
CA PHE A 498 -11.79 -10.70 17.11
C PHE A 498 -11.91 -9.46 18.02
N TYR A 499 -12.94 -8.62 17.79
CA TYR A 499 -13.20 -7.45 18.62
C TYR A 499 -13.61 -7.83 20.05
N GLU A 500 -14.41 -8.88 20.24
CA GLU A 500 -14.81 -9.41 21.55
C GLU A 500 -13.67 -10.17 22.28
N SER A 501 -12.48 -10.28 21.68
CA SER A 501 -11.32 -11.02 22.22
C SER A 501 -11.55 -12.53 22.36
N LYS A 502 -12.44 -13.11 21.56
CA LYS A 502 -12.72 -14.56 21.50
C LYS A 502 -11.86 -15.22 20.40
N TYR A 503 -10.56 -15.27 20.61
CA TYR A 503 -9.59 -15.66 19.57
C TYR A 503 -9.68 -17.13 19.13
N ALA A 504 -9.98 -18.08 20.04
CA ALA A 504 -10.09 -19.50 19.71
C ALA A 504 -11.14 -19.77 18.63
N SER A 505 -12.34 -19.19 18.80
CA SER A 505 -13.43 -19.31 17.83
C SER A 505 -13.20 -18.47 16.58
N CYS A 506 -12.50 -17.33 16.69
CA CYS A 506 -12.14 -16.49 15.55
C CYS A 506 -11.17 -17.21 14.60
N LEU A 507 -10.10 -17.79 15.13
CA LEU A 507 -9.10 -18.52 14.35
C LEU A 507 -9.67 -19.80 13.73
N LYS A 508 -10.54 -20.52 14.46
CA LYS A 508 -11.22 -21.69 13.90
C LYS A 508 -12.06 -21.32 12.67
N LEU A 509 -12.88 -20.27 12.76
CA LEU A 509 -13.65 -19.78 11.61
C LEU A 509 -12.75 -19.28 10.47
N LEU A 510 -11.62 -18.66 10.81
CA LEU A 510 -10.65 -18.17 9.83
C LEU A 510 -10.01 -19.34 9.05
N ASP A 511 -9.66 -20.43 9.73
CA ASP A 511 -9.14 -21.64 9.10
C ASP A 511 -10.20 -22.35 8.23
N GLU A 512 -11.47 -22.35 8.65
CA GLU A 512 -12.59 -22.93 7.87
C GLU A 512 -12.82 -22.21 6.53
N ILE A 513 -12.63 -20.88 6.47
CA ILE A 513 -12.81 -20.12 5.21
C ILE A 513 -11.56 -20.10 4.33
N LYS A 514 -10.40 -20.51 4.87
CA LYS A 514 -9.09 -20.40 4.21
C LYS A 514 -9.07 -21.07 2.84
N ASP A 515 -9.58 -22.29 2.74
CA ASP A 515 -9.54 -23.10 1.52
C ASP A 515 -10.33 -22.42 0.38
N ASN A 516 -11.47 -21.80 0.71
CA ASN A 516 -12.27 -21.05 -0.28
C ASN A 516 -11.58 -19.77 -0.73
N ILE A 517 -10.97 -19.02 0.20
CA ILE A 517 -10.24 -17.78 -0.13
C ILE A 517 -9.04 -18.07 -1.03
N LEU A 518 -8.42 -19.24 -0.83
CA LEU A 518 -7.23 -19.65 -1.56
C LEU A 518 -7.55 -20.03 -3.03
N LEU A 519 -8.82 -20.18 -3.40
CA LEU A 519 -9.24 -20.33 -4.80
C LEU A 519 -9.43 -19.01 -5.55
N ASP A 520 -9.33 -17.88 -4.86
CA ASP A 520 -9.50 -16.58 -5.50
C ASP A 520 -8.18 -16.01 -6.03
N MET A 521 -8.20 -15.62 -7.31
CA MET A 521 -7.04 -15.24 -8.11
C MET A 521 -6.18 -14.10 -7.51
N TYR A 522 -6.78 -13.09 -6.88
CA TYR A 522 -6.02 -11.91 -6.44
C TYR A 522 -5.59 -11.98 -4.97
N ILE A 523 -6.38 -12.64 -4.12
CA ILE A 523 -6.10 -12.68 -2.67
C ILE A 523 -5.21 -13.85 -2.29
N ALA A 524 -5.25 -14.95 -3.03
CA ALA A 524 -4.51 -16.18 -2.76
C ALA A 524 -3.03 -15.97 -2.40
N PRO A 525 -2.25 -15.18 -3.17
CA PRO A 525 -0.81 -14.96 -2.87
C PRO A 525 -0.58 -14.20 -1.55
N HIS A 526 -1.61 -13.53 -1.05
CA HIS A 526 -1.56 -12.72 0.17
C HIS A 526 -2.12 -13.45 1.40
N VAL A 527 -2.81 -14.58 1.24
CA VAL A 527 -3.48 -15.30 2.33
C VAL A 527 -2.52 -15.62 3.46
N ASN A 528 -1.38 -16.24 3.16
CA ASN A 528 -0.40 -16.63 4.19
C ASN A 528 0.09 -15.42 4.99
N LEU A 529 0.44 -14.32 4.31
CA LEU A 529 0.93 -13.11 4.97
C LEU A 529 -0.15 -12.43 5.82
N LEU A 530 -1.38 -12.34 5.29
CA LEU A 530 -2.51 -11.77 6.03
C LEU A 530 -2.85 -12.60 7.27
N TYR A 531 -2.85 -13.93 7.17
CA TYR A 531 -3.15 -14.83 8.28
C TYR A 531 -2.09 -14.73 9.37
N THR A 532 -0.81 -14.71 9.01
CA THR A 532 0.28 -14.47 9.98
C THR A 532 0.13 -13.11 10.65
N GLN A 533 -0.20 -12.05 9.92
CA GLN A 533 -0.43 -10.72 10.51
C GLN A 533 -1.62 -10.70 11.47
N ILE A 534 -2.76 -11.29 11.09
CA ILE A 534 -3.96 -11.38 11.94
C ILE A 534 -3.63 -12.13 13.23
N ARG A 535 -2.92 -13.27 13.12
CA ARG A 535 -2.50 -14.09 14.26
C ARG A 535 -1.57 -13.34 15.20
N ASN A 536 -0.52 -12.72 14.66
CA ASN A 536 0.43 -11.93 15.44
C ASN A 536 -0.27 -10.79 16.19
N ARG A 537 -1.23 -10.13 15.57
CA ARG A 537 -2.01 -9.08 16.22
C ARG A 537 -2.95 -9.59 17.28
N ALA A 538 -3.59 -10.73 17.06
CA ALA A 538 -4.40 -11.38 18.10
C ALA A 538 -3.55 -11.68 19.35
N LEU A 539 -2.32 -12.19 19.18
CA LEU A 539 -1.38 -12.46 20.28
C LEU A 539 -1.01 -11.19 21.04
N ILE A 540 -0.66 -10.11 20.33
CA ILE A 540 -0.34 -8.80 20.93
C ILE A 540 -1.55 -8.27 21.71
N GLN A 541 -2.73 -8.30 21.11
CA GLN A 541 -3.95 -7.78 21.72
C GLN A 541 -4.41 -8.62 22.91
N TYR A 542 -4.21 -9.95 22.88
CA TYR A 542 -4.48 -10.84 24.01
C TYR A 542 -3.55 -10.53 25.18
N PHE A 543 -2.27 -10.28 24.94
CA PHE A 543 -1.29 -10.04 26.01
C PHE A 543 -1.34 -8.62 26.57
N SER A 544 -1.78 -7.62 25.79
CA SER A 544 -1.77 -6.19 26.17
C SER A 544 -2.34 -5.85 27.57
N PRO A 545 -3.41 -6.47 28.09
CA PRO A 545 -3.92 -6.15 29.42
C PRO A 545 -3.22 -6.89 30.58
N TYR A 546 -2.29 -7.82 30.30
CA TYR A 546 -1.68 -8.67 31.32
C TYR A 546 -0.24 -8.24 31.66
N LEU A 547 0.08 -8.18 32.97
CA LEU A 547 1.46 -8.08 33.46
C LEU A 547 2.15 -9.46 33.47
N SER A 548 1.40 -10.51 33.75
CA SER A 548 1.86 -11.90 33.70
C SER A 548 0.75 -12.78 33.12
N ALA A 549 1.07 -13.61 32.14
CA ALA A 549 0.12 -14.53 31.50
C ALA A 549 0.63 -15.98 31.53
N ASP A 550 -0.26 -16.92 31.87
CA ASP A 550 0.01 -18.36 31.79
C ASP A 550 -0.02 -18.82 30.33
N MET A 551 1.09 -19.38 29.84
CA MET A 551 1.21 -19.83 28.46
C MET A 551 0.30 -21.02 28.15
N ARG A 552 -0.08 -21.83 29.15
CA ARG A 552 -0.98 -22.98 28.92
C ARG A 552 -2.37 -22.51 28.52
N ARG A 553 -2.90 -21.53 29.24
CA ARG A 553 -4.21 -20.91 28.92
C ARG A 553 -4.17 -20.16 27.60
N MET A 554 -3.06 -19.47 27.33
CA MET A 554 -2.84 -18.78 26.07
C MET A 554 -2.81 -19.79 24.91
N ALA A 555 -2.12 -20.93 25.05
CA ALA A 555 -2.05 -21.97 24.01
C ALA A 555 -3.45 -22.51 23.67
N THR A 556 -4.28 -22.79 24.68
CA THR A 556 -5.68 -23.19 24.50
C THR A 556 -6.51 -22.10 23.79
N ALA A 557 -6.28 -20.83 24.10
CA ALA A 557 -6.99 -19.72 23.47
C ALA A 557 -6.61 -19.50 21.99
N PHE A 558 -5.46 -20.01 21.54
CA PHE A 558 -4.93 -19.86 20.19
C PHE A 558 -4.90 -21.18 19.38
N ASN A 559 -5.54 -22.23 19.90
CA ASN A 559 -5.59 -23.58 19.30
C ASN A 559 -4.18 -24.12 18.95
N ARG A 560 -3.21 -23.93 19.84
CA ARG A 560 -1.82 -24.39 19.66
C ARG A 560 -1.32 -25.22 20.82
N THR A 561 -0.22 -25.92 20.58
CA THR A 561 0.57 -26.51 21.66
C THR A 561 1.43 -25.43 22.34
N VAL A 562 1.84 -25.69 23.58
CA VAL A 562 2.68 -24.75 24.35
C VAL A 562 4.04 -24.54 23.69
N SER A 563 4.59 -25.57 23.03
CA SER A 563 5.88 -25.47 22.33
C SER A 563 5.78 -24.55 21.11
N GLU A 564 4.77 -24.74 20.26
CA GLU A 564 4.57 -23.88 19.09
C GLU A 564 4.31 -22.42 19.50
N LEU A 565 3.54 -22.22 20.58
CA LEU A 565 3.28 -20.87 21.10
C LEU A 565 4.57 -20.21 21.61
N GLU A 566 5.47 -20.98 22.24
CA GLU A 566 6.77 -20.47 22.71
C GLU A 566 7.63 -19.98 21.53
N ASP A 567 7.67 -20.72 20.44
CA ASP A 567 8.37 -20.33 19.22
C ASP A 567 7.76 -19.09 18.54
N GLU A 568 6.42 -19.04 18.45
CA GLU A 568 5.70 -17.87 17.92
C GLU A 568 5.94 -16.61 18.77
N LEU A 569 5.87 -16.73 20.09
CA LEU A 569 6.14 -15.61 21.02
C LEU A 569 7.61 -15.18 20.97
N MET A 570 8.55 -16.11 20.84
CA MET A 570 9.96 -15.79 20.67
C MET A 570 10.17 -14.91 19.43
N GLN A 571 9.58 -15.27 18.29
CA GLN A 571 9.67 -14.45 17.07
C GLN A 571 9.09 -13.04 17.30
N LEU A 572 7.93 -12.92 17.95
CA LEU A 572 7.30 -11.63 18.24
C LEU A 572 8.11 -10.74 19.20
N ILE A 573 8.84 -11.35 20.14
CA ILE A 573 9.72 -10.65 21.07
C ILE A 573 11.00 -10.18 20.35
N LEU A 574 11.57 -11.01 19.46
CA LEU A 574 12.74 -10.66 18.65
C LEU A 574 12.43 -9.52 17.68
N ASP A 575 11.24 -9.54 17.07
CA ASP A 575 10.74 -8.46 16.20
C ASP A 575 10.39 -7.18 16.98
N GLY A 576 10.38 -7.25 18.32
CA GLY A 576 10.09 -6.11 19.20
C GLY A 576 8.62 -5.70 19.22
N GLN A 577 7.71 -6.53 18.72
CA GLN A 577 6.26 -6.27 18.73
C GLN A 577 5.66 -6.52 20.12
N ILE A 578 6.22 -7.47 20.87
CA ILE A 578 5.83 -7.76 22.25
C ILE A 578 7.02 -7.50 23.19
N GLN A 579 6.81 -6.64 24.19
CA GLN A 579 7.81 -6.38 25.24
C GLN A 579 7.58 -7.32 26.41
N ALA A 580 8.07 -8.56 26.28
CA ALA A 580 7.91 -9.60 27.30
C ALA A 580 9.18 -10.42 27.52
N ARG A 581 9.14 -11.28 28.54
CA ARG A 581 10.14 -12.27 28.92
C ARG A 581 9.43 -13.60 29.15
N ILE A 582 9.91 -14.65 28.49
CA ILE A 582 9.38 -16.00 28.61
C ILE A 582 10.12 -16.69 29.75
N ASP A 583 9.38 -17.15 30.76
CA ASP A 583 9.85 -18.14 31.74
C ASP A 583 9.47 -19.53 31.22
N SER A 584 10.44 -20.21 30.62
CA SER A 584 10.23 -21.54 30.01
C SER A 584 10.10 -22.65 31.05
N HIS A 585 10.56 -22.46 32.29
CA HIS A 585 10.43 -23.43 33.37
C HIS A 585 9.00 -23.47 33.90
N ASN A 586 8.46 -22.30 34.25
CA ASN A 586 7.10 -22.19 34.78
C ASN A 586 6.03 -22.06 33.69
N LYS A 587 6.44 -21.84 32.43
CA LYS A 587 5.56 -21.57 31.27
C LYS A 587 4.69 -20.33 31.51
N ILE A 588 5.32 -19.26 31.96
CA ILE A 588 4.68 -17.97 32.22
C ILE A 588 5.36 -16.89 31.36
N LEU A 589 4.56 -16.02 30.76
CA LEU A 589 5.00 -14.86 30.02
C LEU A 589 4.89 -13.61 30.91
N TYR A 590 6.02 -12.99 31.24
CA TYR A 590 6.09 -11.77 32.03
C TYR A 590 6.24 -10.55 31.12
N ALA A 591 5.46 -9.51 31.35
CA ALA A 591 5.64 -8.22 30.68
C ALA A 591 6.95 -7.60 31.15
N LYS A 592 7.75 -7.11 30.20
CA LYS A 592 9.01 -6.45 30.52
C LYS A 592 8.70 -5.00 30.88
N ASP A 593 8.81 -4.67 32.16
CA ASP A 593 8.84 -3.27 32.56
C ASP A 593 10.21 -2.69 32.20
N VAL A 594 10.21 -1.65 31.36
CA VAL A 594 11.43 -0.97 30.94
C VAL A 594 11.41 0.41 31.55
N ASP A 595 12.41 0.71 32.39
CA ASP A 595 12.56 2.05 32.92
C ASP A 595 12.74 3.06 31.76
N GLN A 596 11.73 3.91 31.60
CA GLN A 596 11.67 4.93 30.57
C GLN A 596 12.82 5.92 30.71
N ARG A 597 13.27 6.20 31.93
CA ARG A 597 14.39 7.11 32.20
C ARG A 597 15.68 6.52 31.65
N SER A 598 16.05 5.32 32.09
CA SER A 598 17.27 4.63 31.64
C SER A 598 17.32 4.50 30.11
N THR A 599 16.22 4.10 29.49
CA THR A 599 16.11 3.99 28.02
C THR A 599 16.34 5.33 27.31
N THR A 600 15.77 6.41 27.86
CA THR A 600 15.92 7.75 27.29
C THR A 600 17.36 8.26 27.42
N PHE A 601 18.01 8.02 28.56
CA PHE A 601 19.41 8.37 28.77
C PHE A 601 20.34 7.61 27.83
N GLU A 602 20.16 6.29 27.70
CA GLU A 602 20.99 5.46 26.83
C GLU A 602 20.81 5.85 25.35
N LYS A 603 19.57 6.07 24.92
CA LYS A 603 19.26 6.56 23.57
C LYS A 603 19.84 7.94 23.30
N SER A 604 19.79 8.85 24.27
CA SER A 604 20.38 10.19 24.12
C SER A 604 21.90 10.13 24.03
N MET A 605 22.52 9.26 24.82
CA MET A 605 23.96 9.03 24.81
C MET A 605 24.43 8.41 23.47
N SER A 606 23.68 7.45 22.93
CA SER A 606 24.00 6.83 21.64
C SER A 606 23.87 7.83 20.49
N VAL A 607 22.78 8.62 20.47
CA VAL A 607 22.60 9.71 19.48
C VAL A 607 23.72 10.76 19.61
N GLY A 608 24.15 11.09 20.82
CA GLY A 608 25.27 11.99 21.06
C GLY A 608 26.59 11.46 20.48
N LYS A 609 26.91 10.19 20.70
CA LYS A 609 28.10 9.53 20.12
C LYS A 609 28.05 9.49 18.59
N ASP A 610 26.88 9.16 18.03
CA ASP A 610 26.66 9.14 16.58
C ASP A 610 26.81 10.53 15.96
N TYR A 611 26.28 11.55 16.63
CA TYR A 611 26.42 12.94 16.20
C TYR A 611 27.90 13.35 16.19
N GLN A 612 28.64 13.09 17.27
CA GLN A 612 30.08 13.38 17.34
C GLN A 612 30.85 12.67 16.22
N ARG A 613 30.56 11.39 15.96
CA ARG A 613 31.19 10.63 14.87
C ARG A 613 30.89 11.25 13.50
N ARG A 614 29.62 11.58 13.22
CA ARG A 614 29.21 12.21 11.95
C ARG A 614 29.88 13.56 11.75
N THR A 615 29.95 14.38 12.79
CA THR A 615 30.61 15.69 12.75
C THR A 615 32.11 15.56 12.49
N ARG A 616 32.80 14.62 13.15
CA ARG A 616 34.22 14.33 12.87
C ARG A 616 34.45 13.89 11.43
N MET A 617 33.58 13.02 10.90
CA MET A 617 33.66 12.60 9.49
C MET A 617 33.39 13.75 8.51
N LEU A 618 32.46 14.65 8.84
CA LEU A 618 32.15 15.83 8.04
C LEU A 618 33.33 16.81 8.01
N ILE A 619 33.95 17.07 9.17
CA ILE A 619 35.15 17.92 9.29
C ILE A 619 36.29 17.31 8.47
N LEU A 620 36.52 16.00 8.57
CA LEU A 620 37.54 15.31 7.77
C LEU A 620 37.25 15.44 6.27
N ARG A 621 36.00 15.26 5.86
CA ARG A 621 35.58 15.42 4.45
C ARG A 621 35.81 16.85 3.96
N ALA A 622 35.49 17.86 4.76
CA ALA A 622 35.75 19.26 4.44
C ALA A 622 37.25 19.55 4.32
N ALA A 623 38.08 18.98 5.19
CA ALA A 623 39.53 19.11 5.12
C ALA A 623 40.12 18.44 3.85
N MET A 624 39.64 17.25 3.48
CA MET A 624 40.03 16.58 2.23
C MET A 624 39.65 17.40 0.99
N LEU A 625 38.44 17.98 0.97
CA LEU A 625 38.00 18.85 -0.12
C LEU A 625 38.86 20.12 -0.22
N LYS A 626 39.22 20.73 0.93
CA LYS A 626 40.10 21.90 0.98
C LYS A 626 41.50 21.60 0.42
N GLN A 627 42.00 20.38 0.63
CA GLN A 627 43.29 19.92 0.10
C GLN A 627 43.19 19.31 -1.30
N HIS A 628 42.04 19.44 -1.98
CA HIS A 628 41.75 18.85 -3.29
C HIS A 628 41.96 17.33 -3.39
N ILE A 629 41.90 16.61 -2.26
CA ILE A 629 41.97 15.14 -2.21
C ILE A 629 40.59 14.60 -2.59
N HIS A 630 40.38 14.40 -3.89
CA HIS A 630 39.17 13.79 -4.43
C HIS A 630 39.53 12.52 -5.19
N VAL A 631 38.71 11.48 -5.02
CA VAL A 631 38.79 10.29 -5.86
C VAL A 631 38.29 10.69 -7.24
N LYS A 632 39.20 10.81 -8.21
CA LYS A 632 38.81 10.95 -9.61
C LYS A 632 38.12 9.67 -10.01
N SER A 633 36.87 9.76 -10.46
CA SER A 633 36.26 8.65 -11.20
C SER A 633 37.20 8.30 -12.35
N PRO A 634 37.58 7.03 -12.55
CA PRO A 634 38.39 6.66 -13.70
C PRO A 634 37.69 7.19 -14.95
N GLN A 635 38.37 8.03 -15.72
CA GLN A 635 37.87 8.45 -17.02
C GLN A 635 37.70 7.16 -17.83
N ARG A 636 36.47 6.87 -18.26
CA ARG A 636 36.29 5.93 -19.37
C ARG A 636 37.05 6.55 -20.54
N ASP A 637 38.12 5.90 -20.99
CA ASP A 637 38.88 6.29 -22.17
C ASP A 637 37.93 6.40 -23.37
N SER A 638 37.49 7.62 -23.67
CA SER A 638 36.77 7.95 -24.89
C SER A 638 37.80 8.33 -25.96
N THR A 639 38.42 7.32 -26.56
CA THR A 639 39.09 7.50 -27.85
C THR A 639 38.06 7.51 -28.98
N GLN A 640 38.01 8.64 -29.68
CA GLN A 640 37.39 8.94 -31.00
C GLN A 640 35.85 9.06 -31.04
N GLY A 641 35.24 10.15 -31.52
CA GLY A 641 35.75 11.36 -32.16
C GLY A 641 34.61 12.31 -32.54
N GLY A 642 34.96 13.50 -33.04
CA GLY A 642 34.04 14.38 -33.79
C GLY A 642 33.51 15.59 -33.02
N GLU A 643 33.88 16.77 -33.49
CA GLU A 643 33.49 18.10 -33.02
C GLU A 643 31.97 18.27 -32.83
N MET A 644 31.56 18.81 -31.67
CA MET A 644 30.43 19.74 -31.60
C MET A 644 30.55 20.57 -30.31
N SER A 645 31.09 21.78 -30.44
CA SER A 645 31.06 22.78 -29.37
C SER A 645 29.63 23.27 -29.18
N VAL A 646 29.00 22.92 -28.07
CA VAL A 646 27.81 23.62 -27.56
C VAL A 646 28.16 24.18 -26.18
N ALA A 647 28.26 25.50 -26.12
CA ALA A 647 28.62 26.26 -24.93
C ALA A 647 27.59 26.07 -23.78
N PRO A 648 28.03 26.02 -22.52
CA PRO A 648 27.12 26.13 -21.38
C PRO A 648 26.71 27.59 -21.18
N GLY A 649 25.41 27.85 -21.23
CA GLY A 649 24.83 29.16 -20.98
C GLY A 649 25.06 29.64 -19.54
N ASN A 650 25.66 30.83 -19.44
CA ASN A 650 25.76 31.62 -18.22
C ASN A 650 24.37 31.96 -17.65
N GLY A 651 24.11 31.57 -16.41
CA GLY A 651 23.03 32.11 -15.59
C GLY A 651 23.47 33.42 -14.94
N THR A 652 23.02 34.53 -15.48
CA THR A 652 23.28 35.89 -15.00
C THR A 652 22.60 36.13 -13.65
N LEU A 653 23.39 36.40 -12.61
CA LEU A 653 22.94 37.08 -11.40
C LEU A 653 22.81 38.57 -11.72
N ALA A 654 21.58 39.05 -11.86
CA ALA A 654 21.28 40.47 -11.93
C ALA A 654 21.26 41.05 -10.51
N VAL A 655 22.27 41.85 -10.21
CA VAL A 655 22.21 42.87 -9.16
C VAL A 655 21.36 44.02 -9.69
N LYS A 656 20.34 44.44 -8.92
CA LYS A 656 19.81 45.80 -9.01
C LYS A 656 19.55 46.35 -7.62
N ASN A 657 20.09 47.56 -7.45
CA ASN A 657 19.72 48.57 -6.47
C ASN A 657 18.21 48.78 -6.41
#